data_AF-B1ZSX5-F1
#
_entry.id   AF-B1ZSX5-F1
#
_cell.length_a   1.000
_cell.length_b   1.000
_cell.length_c   1.000
_cell.angle_alpha   90.00
_cell.angle_beta   90.00
_cell.angle_gamma   90.00
#
_symmetry.space_group_name_H-M   'P 1'
#
loop_
_entity.id
_entity.type
_entity.pdbx_description
1 polymer ?
#
loop_
_entity_poly.entity_id
_entity_poly.type
_entity_poly.pdbx_seq_one_letter_code
_entity_poly.pdbx_strand_id
1 'polypeptide(L)'
;MTPRLSFITANFVARQLGYHMPKGWMQGDDAAQAWFAPLATFPERFEAMLQEVKRLGFTAIDLWGAHLHWRWATQVHLEHARALLAQHQLPVRSYAAWVPGDGTDLRAACRFCQQLEIPIIAGHIEHFAHNRAEAVAILREHGVAYAIENHPEKNAAEVRAKMGEGDEDVVGVALDTGWCLTRGWDPVAALQELGPRVMAVHLKDVKPPRAQKSGFEMTDMGHETCRLGTGLLPLTTFLTALRQRDFRGPIGLEHEPEDFDPSEDLRQGRLFVEHEWAAVEVKESVPPLRVAVVGCGNIANAYGDAMRTHPQIQILGASDLDRARATAWVEKNGGRVYGSLQDVLADPAVEAVVNLTIQNAHVEVVTRSLAAGKHVHTEKPLAPTRAEAKRLVDFAAARGLRLSSAPVTWLGEAQQTAWKLVRDGRIGTPRVAYAAVDWARIESWHPNPVPFYAVGPVFDVGVYPLALLTAWFGPVAKVTAGGGIVLPNRRTKSGESFTLKTEDWIVAVLEFRNGLRARLTANFYVGDPAPNRAGLEIHGDEGSIATEWFAATAPVKLGAAGGSYHRVRPVRPSAGEGPWWCDWGAGVLELWRGLRFNQPHPTGGAHAAHVVDVMESVHRAIREQRAVELTSEFPAPEPLTWAK
;
A
#
# COMPACT_ATOMS: atom_id res chain seq x y z
N MET A 1 -13.16 -11.21 -12.78
CA MET A 1 -12.11 -12.18 -12.40
C MET A 1 -12.79 -13.49 -12.02
N THR A 2 -12.35 -14.62 -12.57
CA THR A 2 -12.82 -15.97 -12.22
C THR A 2 -12.29 -16.38 -10.83
N PRO A 3 -13.09 -17.01 -9.95
CA PRO A 3 -12.60 -17.48 -8.66
C PRO A 3 -11.57 -18.59 -8.87
N ARG A 4 -10.53 -18.62 -8.02
CA ARG A 4 -9.51 -19.68 -8.04
C ARG A 4 -9.95 -20.85 -7.16
N LEU A 5 -11.02 -21.51 -7.56
CA LEU A 5 -11.57 -22.66 -6.84
C LEU A 5 -10.66 -23.87 -6.95
N SER A 6 -10.47 -24.58 -5.84
CA SER A 6 -9.78 -25.86 -5.77
C SER A 6 -10.61 -26.86 -4.96
N PHE A 7 -10.39 -28.15 -5.24
CA PHE A 7 -10.94 -29.23 -4.42
C PHE A 7 -9.93 -29.58 -3.33
N ILE A 8 -10.29 -29.47 -2.05
CA ILE A 8 -9.43 -29.95 -0.97
C ILE A 8 -9.54 -31.47 -0.90
N THR A 9 -8.43 -32.20 -1.08
CA THR A 9 -8.51 -33.67 -1.13
C THR A 9 -8.79 -34.30 0.23
N ALA A 10 -8.73 -33.54 1.33
CA ALA A 10 -9.18 -33.95 2.67
C ALA A 10 -10.64 -34.46 2.67
N ASN A 11 -11.46 -33.97 1.73
CA ASN A 11 -12.82 -34.46 1.51
C ASN A 11 -12.92 -35.97 1.23
N PHE A 12 -11.83 -36.62 0.80
CA PHE A 12 -11.77 -38.06 0.54
C PHE A 12 -10.96 -38.84 1.59
N VAL A 13 -10.47 -38.19 2.66
CA VAL A 13 -9.60 -38.84 3.64
C VAL A 13 -10.27 -40.04 4.33
N ALA A 14 -11.57 -39.95 4.59
CA ALA A 14 -12.33 -40.97 5.30
C ALA A 14 -12.90 -42.07 4.38
N ARG A 15 -12.72 -41.95 3.07
CA ARG A 15 -13.37 -42.80 2.06
C ARG A 15 -13.02 -44.28 2.20
N GLN A 16 -11.79 -44.58 2.60
CA GLN A 16 -11.24 -45.94 2.74
C GLN A 16 -11.88 -46.68 3.91
N LEU A 17 -12.52 -45.94 4.81
CA LEU A 17 -13.29 -46.45 5.93
C LEU A 17 -14.81 -46.37 5.67
N GLY A 18 -15.21 -46.02 4.45
CA GLY A 18 -16.62 -45.81 4.09
C GLY A 18 -17.22 -44.56 4.76
N TYR A 19 -16.41 -43.54 5.04
CA TYR A 19 -16.77 -42.39 5.86
C TYR A 19 -17.33 -42.85 7.21
N HIS A 20 -16.49 -43.55 7.98
CA HIS A 20 -16.80 -43.95 9.34
C HIS A 20 -15.52 -44.00 10.18
N MET A 21 -15.27 -42.96 10.97
CA MET A 21 -14.04 -42.76 11.74
C MET A 21 -14.29 -42.72 13.25
N PRO A 22 -14.72 -43.82 13.90
CA PRO A 22 -15.03 -43.83 15.33
C PRO A 22 -13.82 -43.54 16.25
N LYS A 23 -12.59 -43.58 15.71
CA LYS A 23 -11.37 -43.21 16.43
C LYS A 23 -10.87 -41.79 16.11
N GLY A 24 -11.69 -41.00 15.41
CA GLY A 24 -11.39 -39.62 15.02
C GLY A 24 -10.60 -39.51 13.71
N TRP A 25 -10.34 -38.26 13.31
CA TRP A 25 -9.77 -37.86 12.02
C TRP A 25 -8.48 -38.60 11.62
N MET A 26 -7.56 -38.82 12.57
CA MET A 26 -6.29 -39.51 12.31
C MET A 26 -6.48 -40.96 11.83
N GLN A 27 -7.61 -41.59 12.15
CA GLN A 27 -7.93 -42.92 11.62
C GLN A 27 -8.10 -42.89 10.10
N GLY A 28 -8.76 -41.85 9.56
CA GLY A 28 -8.91 -41.63 8.13
C GLY A 28 -7.57 -41.32 7.48
N ASP A 29 -6.79 -40.45 8.11
CA ASP A 29 -5.47 -40.07 7.62
C ASP A 29 -4.56 -41.30 7.43
N ASP A 30 -4.46 -42.15 8.47
CA ASP A 30 -3.69 -43.40 8.43
C ASP A 30 -4.21 -44.37 7.35
N ALA A 31 -5.53 -44.50 7.22
CA ALA A 31 -6.13 -45.39 6.23
C ALA A 31 -5.88 -44.92 4.79
N ALA A 32 -5.97 -43.62 4.54
CA ALA A 32 -5.66 -43.02 3.25
C ALA A 32 -4.16 -43.15 2.95
N GLN A 33 -3.27 -42.86 3.90
CA GLN A 33 -1.83 -43.05 3.71
C GLN A 33 -1.47 -44.50 3.38
N ALA A 34 -2.03 -45.48 4.12
CA ALA A 34 -1.81 -46.90 3.84
C ALA A 34 -2.32 -47.32 2.45
N TRP A 35 -3.35 -46.64 1.94
CA TRP A 35 -3.88 -46.87 0.60
C TRP A 35 -3.02 -46.24 -0.50
N PHE A 36 -2.49 -45.04 -0.32
CA PHE A 36 -1.72 -44.35 -1.36
C PHE A 36 -0.22 -44.67 -1.36
N ALA A 37 0.38 -45.01 -0.22
CA ALA A 37 1.83 -45.18 -0.09
C ALA A 37 2.47 -46.31 -0.94
N PRO A 38 1.80 -47.44 -1.25
CA PRO A 38 2.41 -48.50 -2.07
C PRO A 38 2.59 -48.08 -3.53
N LEU A 39 3.85 -47.90 -3.96
CA LEU A 39 4.24 -47.45 -5.31
C LEU A 39 3.59 -48.25 -6.44
N ALA A 40 3.46 -49.57 -6.29
CA ALA A 40 2.90 -50.45 -7.32
C ALA A 40 1.45 -50.10 -7.70
N THR A 41 0.70 -49.51 -6.78
CA THR A 41 -0.71 -49.15 -6.97
C THR A 41 -0.96 -47.64 -6.95
N PHE A 42 0.05 -46.84 -6.58
CA PHE A 42 -0.09 -45.39 -6.45
C PHE A 42 -0.56 -44.71 -7.73
N PRO A 43 0.01 -44.94 -8.93
CA PRO A 43 -0.38 -44.22 -10.13
C PRO A 43 -1.86 -44.39 -10.48
N GLU A 44 -2.36 -45.63 -10.42
CA GLU A 44 -3.76 -45.94 -10.70
C GLU A 44 -4.70 -45.30 -9.66
N ARG A 45 -4.38 -45.42 -8.37
CA ARG A 45 -5.19 -44.87 -7.27
C ARG A 45 -5.22 -43.34 -7.28
N PHE A 46 -4.07 -42.71 -7.51
CA PHE A 46 -3.94 -41.26 -7.57
C PHE A 46 -4.64 -40.72 -8.82
N GLU A 47 -4.48 -41.35 -9.98
CA GLU A 47 -5.21 -40.98 -11.20
C GLU A 47 -6.72 -41.09 -11.02
N ALA A 48 -7.22 -42.17 -10.41
CA ALA A 48 -8.65 -42.34 -10.15
C ALA A 48 -9.23 -41.18 -9.32
N MET A 49 -8.50 -40.75 -8.28
CA MET A 49 -8.88 -39.59 -7.47
C MET A 49 -8.92 -38.30 -8.32
N LEU A 50 -7.89 -38.04 -9.13
CA LEU A 50 -7.84 -36.86 -10.00
C LEU A 50 -8.97 -36.85 -11.05
N GLN A 51 -9.27 -37.99 -11.65
CA GLN A 51 -10.37 -38.14 -12.60
C GLN A 51 -11.72 -37.84 -11.94
N GLU A 52 -11.91 -38.24 -10.69
CA GLU A 52 -13.11 -37.92 -9.94
C GLU A 52 -13.22 -36.43 -9.63
N VAL A 53 -12.16 -35.80 -9.13
CA VAL A 53 -12.11 -34.34 -8.92
C VAL A 53 -12.49 -33.58 -10.20
N LYS A 54 -11.97 -34.02 -11.34
CA LYS A 54 -12.29 -33.44 -12.65
C LYS A 54 -13.74 -33.67 -13.06
N ARG A 55 -14.32 -34.84 -12.75
CA ARG A 55 -15.74 -35.16 -12.97
C ARG A 55 -16.66 -34.27 -12.13
N LEU A 56 -16.23 -33.89 -10.93
CA LEU A 56 -16.92 -32.91 -10.09
C LEU A 56 -16.81 -31.47 -10.63
N GLY A 57 -15.95 -31.25 -11.64
CA GLY A 57 -15.81 -30.00 -12.39
C GLY A 57 -14.75 -29.05 -11.84
N PHE A 58 -13.85 -29.52 -10.97
CA PHE A 58 -12.75 -28.70 -10.47
C PHE A 58 -11.58 -28.68 -11.45
N THR A 59 -10.82 -27.58 -11.44
CA THR A 59 -9.66 -27.35 -12.31
C THR A 59 -8.36 -27.16 -11.52
N ALA A 60 -8.38 -27.44 -10.22
CA ALA A 60 -7.23 -27.36 -9.33
C ALA A 60 -7.53 -28.14 -8.03
N ILE A 61 -6.48 -28.49 -7.28
CA ILE A 61 -6.61 -29.13 -5.97
C ILE A 61 -5.80 -28.42 -4.89
N ASP A 62 -6.28 -28.55 -3.65
CA ASP A 62 -5.48 -28.36 -2.45
C ASP A 62 -5.17 -29.77 -1.93
N LEU A 63 -3.89 -30.14 -1.96
CA LEU A 63 -3.48 -31.53 -1.75
C LEU A 63 -3.33 -31.79 -0.26
N TRP A 64 -4.19 -32.65 0.28
CA TRP A 64 -4.11 -33.14 1.65
C TRP A 64 -3.01 -34.19 1.81
N GLY A 65 -2.19 -34.04 2.86
CA GLY A 65 -1.02 -34.86 3.13
C GLY A 65 -1.27 -36.37 3.11
N ALA A 66 -2.46 -36.84 3.52
CA ALA A 66 -2.76 -38.28 3.54
C ALA A 66 -2.71 -38.96 2.16
N HIS A 67 -2.97 -38.21 1.09
CA HIS A 67 -3.05 -38.76 -0.26
C HIS A 67 -1.68 -38.78 -0.96
N LEU A 68 -0.75 -37.92 -0.52
CA LEU A 68 0.64 -37.88 -0.97
C LEU A 68 1.49 -37.12 0.06
N HIS A 69 2.28 -37.88 0.85
CA HIS A 69 3.04 -37.34 1.98
C HIS A 69 4.55 -37.38 1.73
N TRP A 70 5.27 -36.31 2.07
CA TRP A 70 6.73 -36.20 1.85
C TRP A 70 7.56 -37.25 2.60
N ARG A 71 7.01 -37.85 3.66
CA ARG A 71 7.71 -38.86 4.48
C ARG A 71 7.83 -40.24 3.83
N TRP A 72 6.86 -40.63 3.01
CA TRP A 72 6.87 -41.92 2.33
C TRP A 72 7.00 -41.81 0.81
N ALA A 73 6.67 -40.65 0.23
CA ALA A 73 6.76 -40.44 -1.21
C ALA A 73 8.22 -40.52 -1.69
N THR A 74 8.49 -41.49 -2.56
CA THR A 74 9.77 -41.60 -3.26
C THR A 74 9.79 -40.72 -4.51
N GLN A 75 10.96 -40.54 -5.14
CA GLN A 75 11.06 -39.78 -6.39
C GLN A 75 10.12 -40.30 -7.48
N VAL A 76 9.95 -41.62 -7.57
CA VAL A 76 9.06 -42.27 -8.54
C VAL A 76 7.59 -41.91 -8.27
N HIS A 77 7.18 -41.77 -6.99
CA HIS A 77 5.84 -41.27 -6.68
C HIS A 77 5.64 -39.85 -7.19
N LEU A 78 6.63 -38.96 -6.97
CA LEU A 78 6.55 -37.55 -7.39
C LEU A 78 6.52 -37.41 -8.92
N GLU A 79 7.28 -38.24 -9.64
CA GLU A 79 7.25 -38.30 -11.11
C GLU A 79 5.88 -38.72 -11.63
N HIS A 80 5.28 -39.76 -11.06
CA HIS A 80 3.92 -40.18 -11.41
C HIS A 80 2.90 -39.09 -11.05
N ALA A 81 2.96 -38.52 -9.85
CA ALA A 81 2.05 -37.47 -9.41
C ALA A 81 2.10 -36.27 -10.35
N ARG A 82 3.31 -35.77 -10.66
CA ARG A 82 3.50 -34.63 -11.58
C ARG A 82 2.98 -34.93 -12.98
N ALA A 83 3.26 -36.12 -13.52
CA ALA A 83 2.77 -36.52 -14.83
C ALA A 83 1.23 -36.56 -14.87
N LEU A 84 0.60 -37.13 -13.85
CA LEU A 84 -0.86 -37.24 -13.76
C LEU A 84 -1.53 -35.89 -13.52
N LEU A 85 -0.98 -35.03 -12.65
CA LEU A 85 -1.49 -33.67 -12.42
C LEU A 85 -1.44 -32.85 -13.71
N ALA A 86 -0.35 -32.96 -14.48
CA ALA A 86 -0.21 -32.31 -15.78
C ALA A 86 -1.18 -32.87 -16.83
N GLN A 87 -1.27 -34.21 -16.95
CA GLN A 87 -2.19 -34.90 -17.86
C GLN A 87 -3.65 -34.48 -17.61
N HIS A 88 -4.04 -34.35 -16.35
CA HIS A 88 -5.40 -33.99 -15.97
C HIS A 88 -5.63 -32.48 -15.85
N GLN A 89 -4.60 -31.65 -16.00
CA GLN A 89 -4.66 -30.18 -15.85
C GLN A 89 -5.19 -29.76 -14.47
N LEU A 90 -4.73 -30.43 -13.41
CA LEU A 90 -5.11 -30.18 -12.02
C LEU A 90 -3.87 -29.68 -11.25
N PRO A 91 -3.48 -28.40 -11.37
CA PRO A 91 -2.40 -27.85 -10.57
C PRO A 91 -2.76 -27.88 -9.07
N VAL A 92 -1.74 -28.09 -8.25
CA VAL A 92 -1.87 -28.05 -6.78
C VAL A 92 -1.66 -26.60 -6.32
N ARG A 93 -2.65 -26.01 -5.65
CA ARG A 93 -2.61 -24.60 -5.24
C ARG A 93 -2.08 -24.38 -3.83
N SER A 94 -2.36 -25.32 -2.95
CA SER A 94 -1.81 -25.38 -1.60
C SER A 94 -1.55 -26.83 -1.22
N TYR A 95 -0.63 -27.01 -0.29
CA TYR A 95 -0.41 -28.27 0.39
C TYR A 95 -1.03 -28.18 1.78
N ALA A 96 -2.12 -28.90 1.99
CA ALA A 96 -2.85 -28.92 3.24
C ALA A 96 -2.27 -30.03 4.13
N ALA A 97 -1.46 -29.66 5.11
CA ALA A 97 -0.73 -30.64 5.92
C ALA A 97 -0.29 -30.11 7.28
N TRP A 98 -0.22 -31.03 8.25
CA TRP A 98 0.54 -30.84 9.48
C TRP A 98 1.99 -31.25 9.25
N VAL A 99 2.93 -30.31 9.35
CA VAL A 99 4.37 -30.55 9.25
C VAL A 99 4.96 -30.64 10.67
N PRO A 100 5.09 -31.85 11.24
CA PRO A 100 5.67 -32.05 12.57
C PRO A 100 7.19 -31.93 12.55
N GLY A 101 7.78 -31.88 13.75
CA GLY A 101 9.22 -32.00 13.94
C GLY A 101 9.99 -30.68 13.79
N ASP A 102 11.23 -30.78 13.30
CA ASP A 102 12.19 -29.67 13.28
C ASP A 102 12.46 -29.11 11.86
N GLY A 103 13.47 -28.26 11.73
CA GLY A 103 13.86 -27.66 10.45
C GLY A 103 14.19 -28.68 9.35
N THR A 104 14.57 -29.90 9.70
CA THR A 104 14.84 -30.99 8.76
C THR A 104 13.55 -31.48 8.09
N ASP A 105 12.50 -31.71 8.87
CA ASP A 105 11.17 -32.08 8.37
C ASP A 105 10.60 -30.95 7.50
N LEU A 106 10.71 -29.69 7.95
CA LEU A 106 10.26 -28.55 7.17
C LEU A 106 11.00 -28.42 5.83
N ARG A 107 12.32 -28.59 5.80
CA ARG A 107 13.09 -28.59 4.54
C ARG A 107 12.64 -29.72 3.62
N ALA A 108 12.35 -30.91 4.16
CA ALA A 108 11.85 -32.03 3.37
C ALA A 108 10.46 -31.72 2.76
N ALA A 109 9.55 -31.15 3.55
CA ALA A 109 8.23 -30.73 3.09
C ALA A 109 8.32 -29.60 2.04
N CYS A 110 9.20 -28.61 2.22
CA CYS A 110 9.42 -27.55 1.25
C CYS A 110 10.00 -28.07 -0.08
N ARG A 111 10.98 -28.99 -0.03
CA ARG A 111 11.50 -29.64 -1.25
C ARG A 111 10.43 -30.45 -1.98
N PHE A 112 9.57 -31.13 -1.23
CA PHE A 112 8.40 -31.82 -1.79
C PHE A 112 7.47 -30.83 -2.51
N CYS A 113 7.14 -29.71 -1.88
CA CYS A 113 6.31 -28.66 -2.48
C CYS A 113 6.93 -28.11 -3.77
N GLN A 114 8.24 -27.82 -3.79
CA GLN A 114 8.94 -27.35 -5.00
C GLN A 114 8.85 -28.34 -6.16
N GLN A 115 8.97 -29.64 -5.90
CA GLN A 115 8.92 -30.68 -6.94
C GLN A 115 7.54 -30.81 -7.60
N LEU A 116 6.48 -30.42 -6.87
CA LEU A 116 5.11 -30.41 -7.35
C LEU A 116 4.60 -28.99 -7.66
N GLU A 117 5.50 -28.00 -7.69
CA GLU A 117 5.19 -26.58 -7.96
C GLU A 117 4.14 -25.97 -7.01
N ILE A 118 4.12 -26.42 -5.75
CA ILE A 118 3.16 -25.97 -4.75
C ILE A 118 3.69 -24.68 -4.08
N PRO A 119 2.95 -23.56 -4.17
CA PRO A 119 3.44 -22.27 -3.70
C PRO A 119 3.21 -22.02 -2.20
N ILE A 120 2.29 -22.75 -1.56
CA ILE A 120 1.82 -22.47 -0.20
C ILE A 120 1.65 -23.79 0.56
N ILE A 121 2.16 -23.85 1.79
CA ILE A 121 1.75 -24.84 2.79
C ILE A 121 0.66 -24.20 3.65
N ALA A 122 -0.55 -24.76 3.61
CA ALA A 122 -1.68 -24.37 4.44
C ALA A 122 -1.83 -25.39 5.58
N GLY A 123 -1.84 -24.95 6.82
CA GLY A 123 -1.95 -25.87 7.96
C GLY A 123 -1.08 -25.47 9.14
N HIS A 124 -0.43 -26.45 9.75
CA HIS A 124 0.39 -26.26 10.95
C HIS A 124 1.82 -26.72 10.73
N ILE A 125 2.78 -25.84 10.96
CA ILE A 125 4.22 -26.14 10.94
C ILE A 125 4.75 -26.05 12.38
N GLU A 126 5.10 -27.19 12.97
CA GLU A 126 5.53 -27.27 14.38
C GLU A 126 6.85 -26.51 14.60
N HIS A 127 7.81 -26.64 13.68
CA HIS A 127 9.08 -25.92 13.76
C HIS A 127 8.92 -24.39 13.76
N PHE A 128 7.85 -23.86 13.15
CA PHE A 128 7.58 -22.42 13.15
C PHE A 128 7.21 -21.92 14.55
N ALA A 129 6.50 -22.73 15.34
CA ALA A 129 6.16 -22.39 16.71
C ALA A 129 7.38 -22.43 17.65
N HIS A 130 8.34 -23.31 17.38
CA HIS A 130 9.54 -23.48 18.21
C HIS A 130 10.71 -22.57 17.80
N ASN A 131 10.94 -22.37 16.50
CA ASN A 131 12.03 -21.57 15.96
C ASN A 131 11.62 -20.83 14.68
N ARG A 132 10.83 -19.78 14.88
CA ARG A 132 10.28 -18.92 13.81
C ARG A 132 11.34 -18.44 12.81
N ALA A 133 12.47 -17.92 13.30
CA ALA A 133 13.48 -17.29 12.43
C ALA A 133 14.07 -18.30 11.42
N GLU A 134 14.37 -19.51 11.88
CA GLU A 134 14.85 -20.57 11.00
C GLU A 134 13.75 -21.08 10.07
N ALA A 135 12.54 -21.28 10.57
CA ALA A 135 11.41 -21.72 9.75
C ALA A 135 11.14 -20.76 8.58
N VAL A 136 11.11 -19.45 8.86
CA VAL A 136 10.96 -18.40 7.85
C VAL A 136 12.13 -18.41 6.85
N ALA A 137 13.37 -18.61 7.31
CA ALA A 137 14.51 -18.72 6.42
C ALA A 137 14.37 -19.92 5.47
N ILE A 138 13.92 -21.08 5.98
CA ILE A 138 13.67 -22.28 5.17
C ILE A 138 12.58 -22.02 4.13
N LEU A 139 11.46 -21.40 4.53
CA LEU A 139 10.34 -21.07 3.65
C LEU A 139 10.79 -20.13 2.51
N ARG A 140 11.52 -19.05 2.83
CA ARG A 140 12.08 -18.12 1.83
C ARG A 140 13.10 -18.79 0.91
N GLU A 141 13.99 -19.61 1.46
CA GLU A 141 14.99 -20.38 0.68
C GLU A 141 14.32 -21.24 -0.40
N HIS A 142 13.17 -21.83 -0.08
CA HIS A 142 12.46 -22.72 -1.00
C HIS A 142 11.36 -22.01 -1.81
N GLY A 143 11.10 -20.72 -1.58
CA GLY A 143 10.04 -19.97 -2.26
C GLY A 143 8.64 -20.49 -1.97
N VAL A 144 8.42 -21.05 -0.77
CA VAL A 144 7.13 -21.59 -0.32
C VAL A 144 6.59 -20.70 0.80
N ALA A 145 5.37 -20.20 0.65
CA ALA A 145 4.72 -19.42 1.70
C ALA A 145 4.04 -20.34 2.73
N TYR A 146 3.86 -19.84 3.94
CA TYR A 146 3.16 -20.52 5.02
C TYR A 146 1.87 -19.79 5.36
N ALA A 147 0.75 -20.47 5.14
CA ALA A 147 -0.58 -20.01 5.52
C ALA A 147 -1.05 -20.78 6.77
N ILE A 148 -1.00 -20.13 7.92
CA ILE A 148 -1.41 -20.72 9.20
C ILE A 148 -2.93 -20.93 9.18
N GLU A 149 -3.42 -22.10 9.55
CA GLU A 149 -4.86 -22.32 9.73
C GLU A 149 -5.37 -21.69 11.03
N ASN A 150 -6.54 -21.03 10.99
CA ASN A 150 -7.13 -20.35 12.14
C ASN A 150 -7.90 -21.26 13.10
N HIS A 151 -7.38 -22.45 13.40
CA HIS A 151 -7.90 -23.30 14.47
C HIS A 151 -6.75 -23.83 15.35
N PRO A 152 -6.89 -23.79 16.70
CA PRO A 152 -8.09 -23.53 17.50
C PRO A 152 -8.45 -22.05 17.78
N GLU A 153 -7.86 -21.07 17.10
CA GLU A 153 -8.00 -19.63 17.32
C GLU A 153 -9.43 -19.11 17.21
N LYS A 154 -9.74 -18.08 18.00
CA LYS A 154 -11.10 -17.56 18.16
C LYS A 154 -11.33 -16.16 17.59
N ASN A 155 -10.27 -15.44 17.20
CA ASN A 155 -10.36 -14.07 16.72
C ASN A 155 -9.08 -13.63 15.98
N ALA A 156 -9.13 -12.47 15.32
CA ALA A 156 -8.00 -11.93 14.55
C ALA A 156 -6.75 -11.66 15.40
N ALA A 157 -6.90 -11.30 16.68
CA ALA A 157 -5.75 -11.00 17.54
C ALA A 157 -4.91 -12.26 17.83
N GLU A 158 -5.57 -13.40 18.09
CA GLU A 158 -4.90 -14.68 18.29
C GLU A 158 -4.18 -15.15 17.02
N VAL A 159 -4.82 -15.03 15.85
CA VAL A 159 -4.22 -15.39 14.57
C VAL A 159 -3.03 -14.47 14.26
N ARG A 160 -3.16 -13.16 14.49
CA ARG A 160 -2.06 -12.18 14.32
C ARG A 160 -0.89 -12.47 15.26
N ALA A 161 -1.16 -12.83 16.51
CA ALA A 161 -0.13 -13.18 17.47
C ALA A 161 0.68 -14.41 17.01
N LYS A 162 0.02 -15.45 16.49
CA LYS A 162 0.70 -16.61 15.90
C LYS A 162 1.47 -16.25 14.63
N MET A 163 0.87 -15.47 13.75
CA MET A 163 1.52 -15.01 12.53
C MET A 163 2.74 -14.14 12.80
N GLY A 164 2.78 -13.39 13.91
CA GLY A 164 3.80 -12.40 14.24
C GLY A 164 3.93 -11.28 13.21
N GLU A 165 4.90 -10.39 13.43
CA GLU A 165 5.17 -9.22 12.58
C GLU A 165 6.52 -9.37 11.85
N GLY A 166 6.66 -8.74 10.69
CA GLY A 166 7.94 -8.61 9.96
C GLY A 166 8.23 -9.69 8.90
N ASP A 167 7.29 -10.62 8.68
CA ASP A 167 7.40 -11.70 7.68
C ASP A 167 6.16 -11.76 6.76
N GLU A 168 5.54 -10.60 6.48
CA GLU A 168 4.32 -10.46 5.66
C GLU A 168 4.47 -11.00 4.23
N ASP A 169 5.70 -11.10 3.73
CA ASP A 169 6.04 -11.60 2.40
C ASP A 169 5.89 -13.12 2.25
N VAL A 170 5.98 -13.86 3.36
CA VAL A 170 6.08 -15.33 3.35
C VAL A 170 5.16 -16.01 4.35
N VAL A 171 4.69 -15.32 5.39
CA VAL A 171 3.76 -15.85 6.40
C VAL A 171 2.40 -15.16 6.29
N GLY A 172 1.33 -15.94 6.29
CA GLY A 172 -0.05 -15.47 6.30
C GLY A 172 -0.98 -16.46 6.98
N VAL A 173 -2.28 -16.36 6.65
CA VAL A 173 -3.33 -17.23 7.19
C VAL A 173 -4.10 -17.92 6.06
N ALA A 174 -4.40 -19.20 6.25
CA ALA A 174 -5.41 -19.94 5.52
C ALA A 174 -6.72 -19.81 6.32
N LEU A 175 -7.66 -19.00 5.82
CA LEU A 175 -8.89 -18.71 6.53
C LEU A 175 -9.90 -19.84 6.32
N ASP A 176 -10.05 -20.71 7.31
CA ASP A 176 -11.12 -21.69 7.44
C ASP A 176 -12.39 -21.01 7.97
N THR A 177 -13.41 -20.92 7.10
CA THR A 177 -14.67 -20.25 7.41
C THR A 177 -15.55 -21.07 8.35
N GLY A 178 -15.45 -22.40 8.35
CA GLY A 178 -16.22 -23.27 9.24
C GLY A 178 -15.73 -23.15 10.69
N TRP A 179 -14.41 -23.09 10.89
CA TRP A 179 -13.83 -22.85 12.22
C TRP A 179 -14.11 -21.45 12.75
N CYS A 180 -14.12 -20.43 11.88
CA CYS A 180 -14.58 -19.09 12.26
C CYS A 180 -16.00 -19.17 12.87
N LEU A 181 -16.94 -19.77 12.15
CA LEU A 181 -18.35 -19.89 12.58
C LEU A 181 -18.49 -20.71 13.87
N THR A 182 -17.76 -21.82 13.98
CA THR A 182 -17.76 -22.70 15.16
C THR A 182 -17.28 -21.97 16.42
N ARG A 183 -16.37 -21.00 16.26
CA ARG A 183 -15.88 -20.15 17.36
C ARG A 183 -16.67 -18.87 17.57
N GLY A 184 -17.72 -18.62 16.78
CA GLY A 184 -18.51 -17.40 16.82
C GLY A 184 -17.80 -16.17 16.23
N TRP A 185 -16.77 -16.38 15.42
CA TRP A 185 -16.08 -15.33 14.68
C TRP A 185 -16.70 -15.21 13.28
N ASP A 186 -17.26 -14.04 12.94
CA ASP A 186 -17.84 -13.82 11.61
C ASP A 186 -16.74 -13.92 10.53
N PRO A 187 -16.83 -14.85 9.56
CA PRO A 187 -15.86 -14.97 8.47
C PRO A 187 -15.66 -13.68 7.66
N VAL A 188 -16.70 -12.85 7.50
CA VAL A 188 -16.59 -11.58 6.78
C VAL A 188 -15.76 -10.58 7.59
N ALA A 189 -16.03 -10.47 8.89
CA ALA A 189 -15.21 -9.68 9.80
C ALA A 189 -13.76 -10.19 9.86
N ALA A 190 -13.56 -11.51 9.93
CA ALA A 190 -12.25 -12.15 9.93
C ALA A 190 -11.42 -11.74 8.71
N LEU A 191 -12.01 -11.81 7.51
CA LEU A 191 -11.39 -11.37 6.26
C LEU A 191 -11.06 -9.88 6.28
N GLN A 192 -11.89 -9.05 6.91
CA GLN A 192 -11.66 -7.61 7.03
C GLN A 192 -10.52 -7.30 8.00
N GLU A 193 -10.53 -7.93 9.16
CA GLU A 193 -9.58 -7.73 10.24
C GLU A 193 -8.20 -8.27 9.87
N LEU A 194 -8.09 -9.41 9.19
CA LEU A 194 -6.82 -10.00 8.77
C LEU A 194 -6.26 -9.36 7.49
N GLY A 195 -7.14 -8.87 6.61
CA GLY A 195 -6.78 -8.06 5.46
C GLY A 195 -5.80 -8.76 4.50
N PRO A 196 -4.71 -8.09 4.07
CA PRO A 196 -3.73 -8.68 3.14
C PRO A 196 -3.01 -9.94 3.62
N ARG A 197 -3.13 -10.30 4.92
CA ARG A 197 -2.50 -11.49 5.48
C ARG A 197 -3.22 -12.79 5.11
N VAL A 198 -4.46 -12.72 4.60
CA VAL A 198 -5.18 -13.90 4.11
C VAL A 198 -4.56 -14.34 2.79
N MET A 199 -3.94 -15.52 2.78
CA MET A 199 -3.23 -16.08 1.61
C MET A 199 -4.03 -17.19 0.93
N ALA A 200 -4.84 -17.92 1.68
CA ALA A 200 -5.71 -19.00 1.23
C ALA A 200 -7.04 -18.95 1.98
N VAL A 201 -8.08 -19.58 1.43
CA VAL A 201 -9.38 -19.75 2.07
C VAL A 201 -9.74 -21.23 2.00
N HIS A 202 -10.03 -21.83 3.15
CA HIS A 202 -10.71 -23.12 3.24
C HIS A 202 -12.19 -22.82 3.45
N LEU A 203 -12.96 -22.92 2.37
CA LEU A 203 -14.36 -22.52 2.31
C LEU A 203 -15.24 -23.69 2.75
N LYS A 204 -15.67 -23.60 4.02
CA LYS A 204 -16.45 -24.60 4.74
C LYS A 204 -17.67 -23.96 5.39
N ASP A 205 -18.81 -24.61 5.27
CA ASP A 205 -20.07 -24.20 5.91
C ASP A 205 -20.48 -25.22 6.96
N VAL A 206 -21.09 -24.74 8.05
CA VAL A 206 -21.40 -25.55 9.24
C VAL A 206 -22.85 -25.33 9.65
N LYS A 207 -23.46 -26.37 10.23
CA LYS A 207 -24.83 -26.32 10.74
C LYS A 207 -24.89 -25.50 12.03
N PRO A 208 -26.06 -24.92 12.35
CA PRO A 208 -26.31 -24.35 13.66
C PRO A 208 -26.04 -25.39 14.77
N PRO A 209 -25.46 -24.99 15.91
CA PRO A 209 -25.26 -25.89 17.04
C PRO A 209 -26.59 -26.52 17.48
N ARG A 210 -26.62 -27.84 17.68
CA ARG A 210 -27.82 -28.51 18.20
C ARG A 210 -27.97 -28.18 19.70
N ALA A 211 -29.09 -27.57 20.09
CA ALA A 211 -29.43 -27.44 21.51
C ALA A 211 -29.79 -28.84 22.05
N GLN A 212 -28.98 -29.43 22.93
CA GLN A 212 -29.38 -30.64 23.65
C GLN A 212 -29.61 -30.39 25.14
N LYS A 213 -30.79 -30.81 25.60
CA LYS A 213 -31.10 -31.11 27.00
C LYS A 213 -30.45 -32.46 27.37
N SER A 214 -29.95 -32.50 28.61
CA SER A 214 -29.62 -33.66 29.46
C SER A 214 -28.19 -34.22 29.44
N GLY A 215 -27.51 -34.10 30.59
CA GLY A 215 -27.33 -35.25 31.47
C GLY A 215 -25.93 -35.87 31.58
N PHE A 216 -25.17 -36.04 30.50
CA PHE A 216 -23.86 -36.70 30.55
C PHE A 216 -22.87 -36.06 29.57
N GLU A 217 -21.66 -35.83 30.08
CA GLU A 217 -20.39 -35.35 29.48
C GLU A 217 -20.41 -34.66 28.09
N MET A 218 -19.89 -33.43 28.05
CA MET A 218 -19.67 -32.63 26.84
C MET A 218 -18.65 -33.27 25.89
N THR A 219 -19.04 -33.66 24.68
CA THR A 219 -18.08 -33.98 23.60
C THR A 219 -18.37 -33.41 22.22
N ASP A 220 -19.51 -32.75 21.96
CA ASP A 220 -19.77 -32.17 20.64
C ASP A 220 -19.61 -30.64 20.66
N MET A 221 -18.50 -30.16 20.07
CA MET A 221 -18.17 -28.73 19.93
C MET A 221 -18.96 -28.03 18.82
N GLY A 222 -19.95 -28.68 18.19
CA GLY A 222 -20.83 -28.04 17.21
C GLY A 222 -20.18 -27.74 15.86
N HIS A 223 -19.12 -28.46 15.49
CA HIS A 223 -18.46 -28.38 14.18
C HIS A 223 -19.07 -29.40 13.20
N GLU A 224 -20.38 -29.35 13.01
CA GLU A 224 -21.09 -30.23 12.06
C GLU A 224 -21.11 -29.58 10.68
N THR A 225 -20.34 -30.08 9.72
CA THR A 225 -20.26 -29.50 8.37
C THR A 225 -21.51 -29.77 7.53
N CYS A 226 -21.70 -28.96 6.50
CA CYS A 226 -22.80 -29.12 5.56
C CYS A 226 -22.46 -28.56 4.18
N ARG A 227 -23.32 -28.85 3.20
CA ARG A 227 -23.23 -28.27 1.86
C ARG A 227 -23.20 -26.74 1.94
N LEU A 228 -22.26 -26.13 1.23
CA LEU A 228 -22.13 -24.68 1.11
C LEU A 228 -23.48 -24.01 0.77
N GLY A 229 -23.85 -23.00 1.55
CA GLY A 229 -25.08 -22.22 1.36
C GLY A 229 -26.31 -22.81 2.07
N THR A 230 -26.13 -23.88 2.85
CA THR A 230 -27.20 -24.49 3.65
C THR A 230 -27.00 -24.32 5.15
N GLY A 231 -25.84 -23.82 5.58
CA GLY A 231 -25.47 -23.64 6.98
C GLY A 231 -25.46 -22.18 7.42
N LEU A 232 -24.51 -21.86 8.31
CA LEU A 232 -24.36 -20.56 8.95
C LEU A 232 -23.54 -19.55 8.15
N LEU A 233 -22.74 -19.99 7.16
CA LEU A 233 -21.86 -19.11 6.40
C LEU A 233 -22.69 -18.11 5.58
N PRO A 234 -22.54 -16.79 5.76
CA PRO A 234 -23.13 -15.79 4.86
C PRO A 234 -22.40 -15.78 3.51
N LEU A 235 -22.56 -16.85 2.74
CA LEU A 235 -21.70 -17.20 1.61
C LEU A 235 -21.67 -16.11 0.54
N THR A 236 -22.82 -15.59 0.10
CA THR A 236 -22.88 -14.49 -0.88
C THR A 236 -22.14 -13.24 -0.39
N THR A 237 -22.31 -12.87 0.88
CA THR A 237 -21.64 -11.70 1.48
C THR A 237 -20.13 -11.93 1.59
N PHE A 238 -19.72 -13.14 1.97
CA PHE A 238 -18.30 -13.51 2.07
C PHE A 238 -17.61 -13.52 0.71
N LEU A 239 -18.21 -14.14 -0.31
CA LEU A 239 -17.70 -14.11 -1.69
C LEU A 239 -17.64 -12.67 -2.25
N THR A 240 -18.63 -11.84 -1.92
CA THR A 240 -18.60 -10.41 -2.26
C THR A 240 -17.41 -9.70 -1.62
N ALA A 241 -17.15 -9.96 -0.34
CA ALA A 241 -16.03 -9.36 0.39
C ALA A 241 -14.66 -9.82 -0.16
N LEU A 242 -14.52 -11.07 -0.59
CA LEU A 242 -13.32 -11.57 -1.27
C LEU A 242 -13.11 -10.86 -2.62
N ARG A 243 -14.17 -10.73 -3.42
CA ARG A 243 -14.11 -10.10 -4.74
C ARG A 243 -13.83 -8.61 -4.68
N GLN A 244 -14.40 -7.89 -3.70
CA GLN A 244 -14.10 -6.46 -3.44
C GLN A 244 -12.66 -6.20 -3.01
N ARG A 245 -11.98 -7.20 -2.43
CA ARG A 245 -10.57 -7.15 -2.04
C ARG A 245 -9.59 -7.56 -3.14
N ASP A 246 -10.10 -7.92 -4.33
CA ASP A 246 -9.31 -8.50 -5.40
C ASP A 246 -8.49 -9.73 -4.97
N PHE A 247 -9.06 -10.57 -4.10
CA PHE A 247 -8.36 -11.74 -3.56
C PHE A 247 -7.90 -12.70 -4.68
N ARG A 248 -6.60 -13.05 -4.67
CA ARG A 248 -5.96 -13.90 -5.71
C ARG A 248 -5.46 -15.25 -5.19
N GLY A 249 -5.66 -15.57 -3.91
CA GLY A 249 -5.27 -16.86 -3.33
C GLY A 249 -6.20 -18.01 -3.76
N PRO A 250 -5.87 -19.26 -3.41
CA PRO A 250 -6.77 -20.39 -3.57
C PRO A 250 -8.01 -20.28 -2.66
N ILE A 251 -9.12 -20.80 -3.17
CA ILE A 251 -10.38 -20.98 -2.43
C ILE A 251 -10.70 -22.48 -2.51
N GLY A 252 -10.21 -23.22 -1.53
CA GLY A 252 -10.42 -24.66 -1.41
C GLY A 252 -11.81 -24.96 -0.87
N LEU A 253 -12.61 -25.73 -1.61
CA LEU A 253 -13.92 -26.18 -1.15
C LEU A 253 -13.76 -27.38 -0.23
N GLU A 254 -14.30 -27.26 0.98
CA GLU A 254 -14.08 -28.21 2.06
C GLU A 254 -15.38 -28.59 2.77
N HIS A 255 -15.54 -29.87 3.02
CA HIS A 255 -16.67 -30.47 3.70
C HIS A 255 -16.24 -31.39 4.85
N GLU A 256 -15.18 -32.18 4.71
CA GLU A 256 -14.66 -33.06 5.78
C GLU A 256 -15.73 -33.92 6.51
N PRO A 257 -16.66 -34.61 5.79
CA PRO A 257 -17.70 -35.38 6.47
C PRO A 257 -17.12 -36.66 7.11
N GLU A 258 -17.75 -37.08 8.21
CA GLU A 258 -17.34 -38.27 8.97
C GLU A 258 -18.25 -39.49 8.73
N ASP A 259 -19.39 -39.31 8.06
CA ASP A 259 -20.49 -40.27 7.96
C ASP A 259 -21.11 -40.43 6.55
N PHE A 260 -20.64 -39.69 5.53
CA PHE A 260 -21.12 -39.81 4.13
C PHE A 260 -20.11 -39.30 3.09
N ASP A 261 -20.32 -39.66 1.81
CA ASP A 261 -19.50 -39.18 0.67
C ASP A 261 -19.94 -37.77 0.22
N PRO A 262 -19.07 -36.73 0.33
CA PRO A 262 -19.46 -35.34 0.07
C PRO A 262 -19.43 -34.96 -1.42
N SER A 263 -19.11 -35.88 -2.32
CA SER A 263 -18.89 -35.60 -3.75
C SER A 263 -19.99 -34.76 -4.40
N GLU A 264 -21.27 -35.11 -4.17
CA GLU A 264 -22.38 -34.35 -4.74
C GLU A 264 -22.53 -32.97 -4.09
N ASP A 265 -22.33 -32.87 -2.77
CA ASP A 265 -22.38 -31.59 -2.05
C ASP A 265 -21.28 -30.64 -2.49
N LEU A 266 -20.07 -31.15 -2.75
CA LEU A 266 -18.94 -30.38 -3.27
C LEU A 266 -19.18 -29.94 -4.72
N ARG A 267 -19.80 -30.79 -5.56
CA ARG A 267 -20.18 -30.43 -6.93
C ARG A 267 -21.21 -29.29 -6.93
N GLN A 268 -22.25 -29.40 -6.11
CA GLN A 268 -23.27 -28.37 -5.96
C GLN A 268 -22.70 -27.10 -5.34
N GLY A 269 -21.85 -27.22 -4.32
CA GLY A 269 -21.15 -26.10 -3.69
C GLY A 269 -20.29 -25.33 -4.68
N ARG A 270 -19.54 -26.02 -5.55
CA ARG A 270 -18.75 -25.37 -6.62
C ARG A 270 -19.64 -24.58 -7.57
N LEU A 271 -20.71 -25.19 -8.08
CA LEU A 271 -21.64 -24.53 -8.99
C LEU A 271 -22.30 -23.31 -8.32
N PHE A 272 -22.65 -23.43 -7.04
CA PHE A 272 -23.21 -22.33 -6.25
C PHE A 272 -22.20 -21.20 -6.09
N VAL A 273 -20.96 -21.49 -5.71
CA VAL A 273 -19.89 -20.48 -5.60
C VAL A 273 -19.62 -19.82 -6.94
N GLU A 274 -19.56 -20.55 -8.05
CA GLU A 274 -19.38 -19.97 -9.39
C GLU A 274 -20.54 -19.05 -9.79
N HIS A 275 -21.78 -19.49 -9.53
CA HIS A 275 -22.98 -18.69 -9.77
C HIS A 275 -22.98 -17.40 -8.94
N GLU A 276 -22.82 -17.52 -7.62
CA GLU A 276 -22.78 -16.38 -6.71
C GLU A 276 -21.62 -15.45 -7.06
N TRP A 277 -20.43 -16.00 -7.33
CA TRP A 277 -19.26 -15.22 -7.71
C TRP A 277 -19.49 -14.43 -9.01
N ALA A 278 -20.18 -15.01 -10.00
CA ALA A 278 -20.54 -14.30 -11.23
C ALA A 278 -21.63 -13.24 -10.99
N ALA A 279 -22.62 -13.56 -10.14
CA ALA A 279 -23.74 -12.70 -9.78
C ALA A 279 -23.37 -11.55 -8.83
N VAL A 280 -22.21 -11.59 -8.16
CA VAL A 280 -21.69 -10.43 -7.43
C VAL A 280 -21.54 -9.27 -8.41
N GLU A 281 -22.50 -8.34 -8.38
CA GLU A 281 -22.28 -6.98 -8.82
C GLU A 281 -21.21 -6.41 -7.90
N VAL A 282 -19.95 -6.45 -8.35
CA VAL A 282 -18.94 -5.60 -7.76
C VAL A 282 -19.46 -4.20 -8.03
N LYS A 283 -20.03 -3.55 -7.01
CA LYS A 283 -20.20 -2.09 -7.00
C LYS A 283 -18.94 -1.54 -7.65
N GLU A 284 -19.15 -0.83 -8.75
CA GLU A 284 -18.14 -0.29 -9.64
C GLU A 284 -16.84 0.00 -8.91
N SER A 285 -15.70 -0.35 -9.52
CA SER A 285 -14.37 0.13 -9.11
C SER A 285 -14.48 1.46 -8.39
N VAL A 286 -13.98 1.55 -7.14
CA VAL A 286 -14.09 2.75 -6.29
C VAL A 286 -13.98 3.99 -7.20
N PRO A 287 -15.07 4.79 -7.34
CA PRO A 287 -15.21 5.68 -8.48
C PRO A 287 -14.04 6.66 -8.53
N PRO A 288 -13.51 6.98 -9.72
CA PRO A 288 -12.40 7.91 -9.82
C PRO A 288 -12.80 9.28 -9.27
N LEU A 289 -11.83 10.04 -8.77
CA LEU A 289 -12.01 11.44 -8.40
C LEU A 289 -12.15 12.24 -9.68
N ARG A 290 -13.31 12.86 -9.87
CA ARG A 290 -13.61 13.69 -11.04
C ARG A 290 -13.05 15.09 -10.83
N VAL A 291 -12.02 15.43 -11.58
CA VAL A 291 -11.26 16.67 -11.40
C VAL A 291 -11.37 17.60 -12.60
N ALA A 292 -11.28 18.90 -12.34
CA ALA A 292 -11.02 19.90 -13.37
C ALA A 292 -9.75 20.68 -13.03
N VAL A 293 -8.92 20.96 -14.04
CA VAL A 293 -7.68 21.72 -13.88
C VAL A 293 -7.96 23.21 -14.10
N VAL A 294 -7.42 24.06 -13.23
CA VAL A 294 -7.48 25.53 -13.38
C VAL A 294 -6.06 26.05 -13.44
N GLY A 295 -5.69 26.67 -14.57
CA GLY A 295 -4.32 27.05 -14.89
C GLY A 295 -3.60 25.98 -15.72
N CYS A 296 -3.38 26.27 -16.99
CA CYS A 296 -2.73 25.41 -17.98
C CYS A 296 -1.33 25.93 -18.33
N GLY A 297 -0.59 26.39 -17.32
CA GLY A 297 0.79 26.86 -17.45
C GLY A 297 1.81 25.72 -17.57
N ASN A 298 3.10 26.04 -17.43
CA ASN A 298 4.20 25.09 -17.67
C ASN A 298 4.06 23.77 -16.88
N ILE A 299 3.67 23.84 -15.61
CA ILE A 299 3.58 22.66 -14.73
C ILE A 299 2.35 21.79 -15.03
N ALA A 300 1.32 22.34 -15.68
CA ALA A 300 0.07 21.65 -15.91
C ALA A 300 0.25 20.39 -16.77
N ASN A 301 1.20 20.39 -17.71
CA ASN A 301 1.51 19.22 -18.51
C ASN A 301 2.06 18.07 -17.67
N ALA A 302 2.91 18.34 -16.67
CA ALA A 302 3.46 17.32 -15.80
C ALA A 302 2.37 16.71 -14.90
N TYR A 303 1.44 17.52 -14.40
CA TYR A 303 0.24 17.04 -13.70
C TYR A 303 -0.65 16.20 -14.61
N GLY A 304 -0.92 16.65 -15.85
CA GLY A 304 -1.73 15.91 -16.81
C GLY A 304 -1.12 14.56 -17.17
N ASP A 305 0.19 14.53 -17.42
CA ASP A 305 0.94 13.29 -17.71
C ASP A 305 0.88 12.31 -16.54
N ALA A 306 1.07 12.80 -15.31
CA ALA A 306 1.00 11.97 -14.11
C ALA A 306 -0.43 11.51 -13.77
N MET A 307 -1.43 12.40 -13.80
CA MET A 307 -2.81 12.02 -13.48
C MET A 307 -3.37 10.97 -14.45
N ARG A 308 -2.96 10.98 -15.72
CA ARG A 308 -3.39 9.97 -16.71
C ARG A 308 -2.86 8.56 -16.44
N THR A 309 -1.80 8.40 -15.64
CA THR A 309 -1.31 7.08 -15.23
C THR A 309 -2.10 6.50 -14.05
N HIS A 310 -2.95 7.32 -13.40
CA HIS A 310 -3.76 6.94 -12.25
C HIS A 310 -5.23 6.75 -12.65
N PRO A 311 -5.73 5.51 -12.83
CA PRO A 311 -7.14 5.27 -13.16
C PRO A 311 -8.13 5.76 -12.09
N GLN A 312 -7.63 6.08 -10.89
CA GLN A 312 -8.37 6.69 -9.79
C GLN A 312 -8.68 8.17 -10.01
N ILE A 313 -8.14 8.80 -11.06
CA ILE A 313 -8.33 10.22 -11.36
C ILE A 313 -8.98 10.33 -12.74
N GLN A 314 -10.12 11.00 -12.80
CA GLN A 314 -10.81 11.29 -14.06
C GLN A 314 -10.73 12.79 -14.34
N ILE A 315 -10.01 13.16 -15.39
CA ILE A 315 -9.93 14.54 -15.86
C ILE A 315 -11.20 14.87 -16.65
N LEU A 316 -12.03 15.77 -16.11
CA LEU A 316 -13.22 16.27 -16.81
C LEU A 316 -12.90 17.42 -17.77
N GLY A 317 -11.78 18.10 -17.59
CA GLY A 317 -11.36 19.19 -18.44
C GLY A 317 -10.48 20.22 -17.75
N ALA A 318 -10.26 21.34 -18.42
CA ALA A 318 -9.43 22.42 -17.89
C ALA A 318 -9.93 23.82 -18.27
N SER A 319 -9.53 24.81 -17.48
CA SER A 319 -9.72 26.23 -17.75
C SER A 319 -8.40 26.99 -17.60
N ASP A 320 -8.22 28.01 -18.43
CA ASP A 320 -7.13 28.98 -18.34
C ASP A 320 -7.64 30.33 -18.87
N LEU A 321 -7.07 31.44 -18.37
CA LEU A 321 -7.37 32.78 -18.87
C LEU A 321 -7.00 32.93 -20.35
N ASP A 322 -5.95 32.25 -20.78
CA ASP A 322 -5.63 32.04 -22.18
C ASP A 322 -6.26 30.73 -22.65
N ARG A 323 -7.40 30.87 -23.32
CA ARG A 323 -8.18 29.74 -23.84
C ARG A 323 -7.35 28.82 -24.73
N ALA A 324 -6.36 29.32 -25.47
CA ALA A 324 -5.53 28.49 -26.33
C ALA A 324 -4.70 27.47 -25.52
N ARG A 325 -4.23 27.87 -24.32
CA ARG A 325 -3.53 26.94 -23.40
C ARG A 325 -4.45 25.86 -22.86
N ALA A 326 -5.67 26.21 -22.49
CA ALA A 326 -6.66 25.23 -22.04
C ALA A 326 -7.03 24.25 -23.16
N THR A 327 -7.22 24.74 -24.40
CA THR A 327 -7.47 23.89 -25.57
C THR A 327 -6.32 22.92 -25.80
N ALA A 328 -5.08 23.40 -25.90
CA ALA A 328 -3.91 22.54 -26.13
C ALA A 328 -3.72 21.50 -25.01
N TRP A 329 -3.98 21.88 -23.75
CA TRP A 329 -3.87 20.95 -22.63
C TRP A 329 -4.94 19.87 -22.67
N VAL A 330 -6.20 20.23 -23.01
CA VAL A 330 -7.32 19.28 -23.16
C VAL A 330 -7.12 18.36 -24.36
N GLU A 331 -6.59 18.85 -25.48
CA GLU A 331 -6.24 18.02 -26.65
C GLU A 331 -5.25 16.91 -26.27
N LYS A 332 -4.28 17.22 -25.41
CA LYS A 332 -3.29 16.25 -24.93
C LYS A 332 -3.85 15.29 -23.87
N ASN A 333 -4.67 15.78 -22.94
CA ASN A 333 -5.01 15.05 -21.71
C ASN A 333 -6.47 14.56 -21.62
N GLY A 334 -7.35 15.01 -22.52
CA GLY A 334 -8.78 14.71 -22.53
C GLY A 334 -9.64 15.67 -21.71
N GLY A 335 -10.96 15.48 -21.81
CA GLY A 335 -11.99 16.30 -21.16
C GLY A 335 -12.53 17.43 -22.04
N ARG A 336 -13.10 18.45 -21.42
CA ARG A 336 -13.62 19.65 -22.11
C ARG A 336 -12.87 20.92 -21.73
N VAL A 337 -12.88 21.89 -22.64
CA VAL A 337 -12.39 23.24 -22.34
C VAL A 337 -13.52 24.00 -21.63
N TYR A 338 -13.29 24.39 -20.38
CA TYR A 338 -14.17 25.30 -19.64
C TYR A 338 -13.83 26.75 -19.98
N GLY A 339 -14.84 27.58 -20.24
CA GLY A 339 -14.65 28.98 -20.63
C GLY A 339 -14.05 29.85 -19.53
N SER A 340 -14.28 29.49 -18.27
CA SER A 340 -13.84 30.22 -17.09
C SER A 340 -13.77 29.34 -15.85
N LEU A 341 -13.16 29.86 -14.78
CA LEU A 341 -13.27 29.25 -13.45
C LEU A 341 -14.74 29.07 -13.04
N GLN A 342 -15.62 30.04 -13.34
CA GLN A 342 -17.03 29.94 -12.96
C GLN A 342 -17.72 28.74 -13.62
N ASP A 343 -17.38 28.42 -14.87
CA ASP A 343 -17.92 27.25 -15.56
C ASP A 343 -17.46 25.93 -14.93
N VAL A 344 -16.20 25.88 -14.46
CA VAL A 344 -15.68 24.74 -13.69
C VAL A 344 -16.46 24.57 -12.38
N LEU A 345 -16.68 25.68 -11.66
CA LEU A 345 -17.35 25.65 -10.36
C LEU A 345 -18.84 25.33 -10.47
N ALA A 346 -19.48 25.74 -11.56
CA ALA A 346 -20.89 25.48 -11.85
C ALA A 346 -21.16 24.04 -12.30
N ASP A 347 -20.14 23.29 -12.75
CA ASP A 347 -20.31 21.91 -13.17
C ASP A 347 -20.51 20.96 -11.97
N PRO A 348 -21.70 20.33 -11.82
CA PRO A 348 -21.94 19.40 -10.73
C PRO A 348 -21.12 18.10 -10.84
N ALA A 349 -20.56 17.78 -12.01
CA ALA A 349 -19.72 16.59 -12.19
C ALA A 349 -18.32 16.77 -11.60
N VAL A 350 -17.82 18.00 -11.46
CA VAL A 350 -16.51 18.28 -10.85
C VAL A 350 -16.62 18.11 -9.34
N GLU A 351 -15.83 17.18 -8.78
CA GLU A 351 -15.72 16.95 -7.33
C GLU A 351 -14.57 17.75 -6.73
N ALA A 352 -13.45 17.85 -7.44
CA ALA A 352 -12.27 18.58 -6.99
C ALA A 352 -11.67 19.47 -8.08
N VAL A 353 -11.13 20.61 -7.66
CA VAL A 353 -10.33 21.51 -8.50
C VAL A 353 -8.85 21.22 -8.26
N VAL A 354 -8.12 20.99 -9.35
CA VAL A 354 -6.65 20.95 -9.36
C VAL A 354 -6.16 22.33 -9.79
N ASN A 355 -5.81 23.16 -8.81
CA ASN A 355 -5.40 24.55 -9.03
C ASN A 355 -3.88 24.64 -9.30
N LEU A 356 -3.53 24.94 -10.56
CA LEU A 356 -2.16 25.10 -11.05
C LEU A 356 -1.91 26.51 -11.59
N THR A 357 -2.64 27.49 -11.03
CA THR A 357 -2.47 28.90 -11.37
C THR A 357 -1.16 29.47 -10.82
N ILE A 358 -0.87 30.72 -11.14
CA ILE A 358 0.26 31.44 -10.56
C ILE A 358 0.01 31.76 -9.08
N GLN A 359 1.08 31.90 -8.30
CA GLN A 359 1.02 32.00 -6.83
C GLN A 359 0.02 33.04 -6.30
N ASN A 360 -0.05 34.22 -6.93
CA ASN A 360 -0.95 35.30 -6.50
C ASN A 360 -2.45 34.98 -6.70
N ALA A 361 -2.78 33.99 -7.54
CA ALA A 361 -4.15 33.58 -7.80
C ALA A 361 -4.62 32.44 -6.87
N HIS A 362 -3.70 31.80 -6.13
CA HIS A 362 -4.03 30.61 -5.32
C HIS A 362 -5.15 30.90 -4.31
N VAL A 363 -5.04 31.97 -3.52
CA VAL A 363 -6.02 32.28 -2.48
C VAL A 363 -7.41 32.48 -3.07
N GLU A 364 -7.53 33.22 -4.17
CA GLU A 364 -8.82 33.47 -4.82
C GLU A 364 -9.41 32.17 -5.39
N VAL A 365 -8.64 31.41 -6.17
CA VAL A 365 -9.12 30.19 -6.83
C VAL A 365 -9.50 29.13 -5.80
N VAL A 366 -8.68 28.92 -4.77
CA VAL A 366 -8.96 27.97 -3.69
C VAL A 366 -10.22 28.39 -2.92
N THR A 367 -10.33 29.66 -2.54
CA THR A 367 -11.50 30.17 -1.80
C THR A 367 -12.78 29.98 -2.61
N ARG A 368 -12.78 30.35 -3.90
CA ARG A 368 -13.95 30.21 -4.78
C ARG A 368 -14.32 28.74 -5.00
N SER A 369 -13.32 27.86 -5.14
CA SER A 369 -13.53 26.43 -5.30
C SER A 369 -14.18 25.80 -4.06
N LEU A 370 -13.64 26.10 -2.87
CA LEU A 370 -14.21 25.65 -1.60
C LEU A 370 -15.61 26.25 -1.36
N ALA A 371 -15.83 27.51 -1.74
CA ALA A 371 -17.14 28.15 -1.61
C ALA A 371 -18.21 27.51 -2.50
N ALA A 372 -17.81 26.98 -3.67
CA ALA A 372 -18.65 26.22 -4.58
C ALA A 372 -18.82 24.73 -4.18
N GLY A 373 -18.35 24.33 -2.98
CA GLY A 373 -18.47 22.96 -2.49
C GLY A 373 -17.50 21.97 -3.12
N LYS A 374 -16.43 22.44 -3.77
CA LYS A 374 -15.43 21.58 -4.42
C LYS A 374 -14.27 21.30 -3.47
N HIS A 375 -13.77 20.07 -3.46
CA HIS A 375 -12.47 19.77 -2.86
C HIS A 375 -11.36 20.45 -3.68
N VAL A 376 -10.17 20.63 -3.09
CA VAL A 376 -9.09 21.32 -3.80
C VAL A 376 -7.75 20.62 -3.57
N HIS A 377 -7.02 20.38 -4.66
CA HIS A 377 -5.57 20.20 -4.63
C HIS A 377 -4.94 21.43 -5.30
N THR A 378 -4.00 22.11 -4.64
CA THR A 378 -3.39 23.34 -5.17
C THR A 378 -1.88 23.23 -5.24
N GLU A 379 -1.28 23.91 -6.23
CA GLU A 379 0.16 24.10 -6.30
C GLU A 379 0.70 24.91 -5.12
N LYS A 380 2.02 24.83 -4.92
CA LYS A 380 2.73 25.55 -3.85
C LYS A 380 3.03 27.02 -4.23
N PRO A 381 3.21 27.90 -3.24
CA PRO A 381 2.81 27.74 -1.84
C PRO A 381 1.28 27.78 -1.69
N LEU A 382 0.73 27.27 -0.59
CA LEU A 382 -0.72 27.29 -0.35
C LEU A 382 -1.31 28.73 -0.39
N ALA A 383 -0.58 29.69 0.17
CA ALA A 383 -0.91 31.11 0.17
C ALA A 383 0.38 31.94 0.35
N PRO A 384 0.37 33.25 0.06
CA PRO A 384 1.55 34.09 0.23
C PRO A 384 1.81 34.47 1.70
N THR A 385 0.82 34.37 2.58
CA THR A 385 0.96 34.65 4.02
C THR A 385 0.37 33.54 4.87
N ARG A 386 0.89 33.37 6.10
CA ARG A 386 0.36 32.40 7.08
C ARG A 386 -1.10 32.67 7.43
N ALA A 387 -1.48 33.95 7.48
CA ALA A 387 -2.84 34.36 7.85
C ALA A 387 -3.84 33.90 6.78
N GLU A 388 -3.50 34.04 5.50
CA GLU A 388 -4.33 33.55 4.41
C GLU A 388 -4.31 32.03 4.32
N ALA A 389 -3.15 31.38 4.48
CA ALA A 389 -3.07 29.93 4.51
C ALA A 389 -3.97 29.33 5.60
N LYS A 390 -3.92 29.89 6.82
CA LYS A 390 -4.79 29.48 7.93
C LYS A 390 -6.27 29.68 7.58
N ARG A 391 -6.63 30.84 7.01
CA ARG A 391 -8.03 31.10 6.60
C ARG A 391 -8.53 30.07 5.60
N LEU A 392 -7.73 29.66 4.63
CA LEU A 392 -8.11 28.63 3.65
C LEU A 392 -8.35 27.27 4.33
N VAL A 393 -7.48 26.88 5.26
CA VAL A 393 -7.62 25.63 6.03
C VAL A 393 -8.89 25.65 6.89
N ASP A 394 -9.10 26.72 7.66
CA ASP A 394 -10.29 26.88 8.49
C ASP A 394 -11.57 26.87 7.64
N PHE A 395 -11.53 27.53 6.47
CA PHE A 395 -12.65 27.62 5.55
C PHE A 395 -13.03 26.26 4.92
N ALA A 396 -12.03 25.45 4.57
CA ALA A 396 -12.22 24.08 4.08
C ALA A 396 -12.81 23.19 5.19
N ALA A 397 -12.24 23.24 6.39
CA ALA A 397 -12.68 22.45 7.54
C ALA A 397 -14.13 22.77 7.93
N ALA A 398 -14.50 24.05 7.97
CA ALA A 398 -15.87 24.49 8.28
C ALA A 398 -16.94 23.98 7.29
N ARG A 399 -16.52 23.50 6.12
CA ARG A 399 -17.40 22.95 5.06
C ARG A 399 -17.30 21.44 4.91
N GLY A 400 -16.47 20.78 5.73
CA GLY A 400 -16.17 19.36 5.55
C GLY A 400 -15.47 19.05 4.23
N LEU A 401 -14.79 20.02 3.62
CA LEU A 401 -14.07 19.85 2.36
C LEU A 401 -12.60 19.54 2.62
N ARG A 402 -12.04 18.59 1.85
CA ARG A 402 -10.60 18.31 1.82
C ARG A 402 -9.87 19.40 1.03
N LEU A 403 -8.80 19.91 1.62
CA LEU A 403 -7.83 20.82 1.00
C LEU A 403 -6.45 20.15 1.02
N SER A 404 -5.85 20.02 -0.15
CA SER A 404 -4.56 19.41 -0.39
C SER A 404 -3.62 20.42 -1.06
N SER A 405 -2.32 20.34 -0.77
CA SER A 405 -1.32 21.23 -1.39
C SER A 405 -0.06 20.47 -1.80
N ALA A 406 0.52 20.87 -2.91
CA ALA A 406 1.92 20.63 -3.24
C ALA A 406 2.84 21.37 -2.23
N PRO A 407 4.14 21.02 -2.13
CA PRO A 407 4.84 20.01 -2.92
C PRO A 407 4.60 18.57 -2.43
N VAL A 408 4.61 17.64 -3.39
CA VAL A 408 4.35 16.20 -3.15
C VAL A 408 5.62 15.33 -3.27
N THR A 409 6.79 15.94 -3.47
CA THR A 409 8.05 15.20 -3.71
C THR A 409 8.43 14.25 -2.59
N TRP A 410 8.05 14.57 -1.35
CA TRP A 410 8.30 13.72 -0.19
C TRP A 410 7.46 12.42 -0.18
N LEU A 411 6.48 12.29 -1.07
CA LEU A 411 5.76 11.04 -1.36
C LEU A 411 6.54 10.10 -2.31
N GLY A 412 7.64 10.58 -2.90
CA GLY A 412 8.47 9.81 -3.82
C GLY A 412 9.17 8.61 -3.19
N GLU A 413 9.56 7.64 -4.02
CA GLU A 413 10.13 6.36 -3.58
C GLU A 413 11.39 6.51 -2.74
N ALA A 414 12.33 7.35 -3.15
CA ALA A 414 13.54 7.63 -2.40
C ALA A 414 13.23 8.27 -1.04
N GLN A 415 12.33 9.25 -1.01
CA GLN A 415 11.97 9.99 0.20
C GLN A 415 11.24 9.08 1.19
N GLN A 416 10.25 8.30 0.74
CA GLN A 416 9.56 7.33 1.60
C GLN A 416 10.50 6.21 2.09
N THR A 417 11.46 5.76 1.27
CA THR A 417 12.48 4.80 1.70
C THR A 417 13.36 5.39 2.81
N ALA A 418 13.87 6.60 2.62
CA ALA A 418 14.67 7.29 3.63
C ALA A 418 13.87 7.53 4.92
N TRP A 419 12.60 7.92 4.81
CA TRP A 419 11.74 8.09 5.97
C TRP A 419 11.47 6.77 6.70
N LYS A 420 11.30 5.67 5.96
CA LYS A 420 11.17 4.34 6.56
C LYS A 420 12.40 3.98 7.38
N LEU A 421 13.61 4.20 6.87
CA LEU A 421 14.85 3.96 7.64
C LEU A 421 14.91 4.78 8.93
N VAL A 422 14.44 6.03 8.90
CA VAL A 422 14.32 6.87 10.10
C VAL A 422 13.34 6.25 11.10
N ARG A 423 12.14 5.84 10.66
CA ARG A 423 11.10 5.25 11.53
C ARG A 423 11.48 3.87 12.06
N ASP A 424 12.19 3.07 11.27
CA ASP A 424 12.73 1.76 11.64
C ASP A 424 13.95 1.88 12.60
N GLY A 425 14.31 3.09 13.04
CA GLY A 425 15.37 3.34 14.02
C GLY A 425 16.79 3.11 13.49
N ARG A 426 17.00 3.05 12.17
CA ARG A 426 18.29 2.67 11.55
C ARG A 426 19.42 3.66 11.79
N ILE A 427 19.12 4.83 12.33
CA ILE A 427 20.09 5.87 12.70
C ILE A 427 19.97 6.26 14.19
N GLY A 428 19.27 5.48 15.02
CA GLY A 428 18.93 5.87 16.39
C GLY A 428 17.99 7.08 16.42
N THR A 429 18.08 7.92 17.46
CA THR A 429 17.27 9.15 17.55
C THR A 429 17.77 10.19 16.54
N PRO A 430 16.94 10.68 15.60
CA PRO A 430 17.33 11.76 14.70
C PRO A 430 17.58 13.06 15.49
N ARG A 431 18.74 13.69 15.27
CA ARG A 431 19.17 14.91 15.98
C ARG A 431 19.28 16.12 15.07
N VAL A 432 19.88 15.93 13.90
CA VAL A 432 20.24 17.02 12.99
C VAL A 432 19.87 16.67 11.56
N ALA A 433 19.32 17.63 10.81
CA ALA A 433 19.10 17.48 9.38
C ALA A 433 19.71 18.65 8.59
N TYR A 434 20.27 18.37 7.41
CA TYR A 434 20.76 19.39 6.49
C TYR A 434 20.02 19.28 5.17
N ALA A 435 19.43 20.38 4.72
CA ALA A 435 18.82 20.51 3.41
C ALA A 435 19.49 21.64 2.62
N ALA A 436 19.89 21.35 1.39
CA ALA A 436 20.53 22.29 0.49
C ALA A 436 19.73 22.43 -0.80
N VAL A 437 19.42 23.68 -1.17
CA VAL A 437 18.71 24.05 -2.39
C VAL A 437 19.58 25.05 -3.17
N ASP A 438 20.35 24.53 -4.12
CA ASP A 438 21.21 25.33 -5.01
C ASP A 438 20.60 25.36 -6.42
N TRP A 439 19.73 26.34 -6.67
CA TRP A 439 18.86 26.34 -7.84
C TRP A 439 19.40 27.09 -9.06
N ALA A 440 20.72 27.35 -9.08
CA ALA A 440 21.41 28.15 -10.08
C ALA A 440 20.81 29.55 -10.26
N ARG A 441 21.44 30.32 -11.13
CA ARG A 441 20.94 31.62 -11.55
C ARG A 441 19.78 31.42 -12.52
N ILE A 442 18.57 31.81 -12.14
CA ILE A 442 17.34 31.56 -12.92
C ILE A 442 17.45 32.17 -14.33
N GLU A 443 18.07 33.33 -14.46
CA GLU A 443 18.31 34.00 -15.74
C GLU A 443 19.19 33.21 -16.71
N SER A 444 19.96 32.22 -16.25
CA SER A 444 20.77 31.38 -17.14
C SER A 444 19.94 30.35 -17.90
N TRP A 445 18.75 30.00 -17.42
CA TRP A 445 17.93 28.93 -18.01
C TRP A 445 16.48 29.34 -18.29
N HIS A 446 15.85 30.19 -17.48
CA HIS A 446 14.46 30.61 -17.66
C HIS A 446 14.33 31.88 -18.53
N PRO A 447 13.37 31.96 -19.47
CA PRO A 447 13.18 33.14 -20.31
C PRO A 447 12.63 34.36 -19.55
N ASN A 448 11.87 34.15 -18.47
CA ASN A 448 11.28 35.21 -17.64
C ASN A 448 11.65 35.02 -16.16
N PRO A 449 12.87 35.41 -15.73
CA PRO A 449 13.38 35.09 -14.39
C PRO A 449 12.87 36.02 -13.29
N VAL A 450 12.45 37.25 -13.62
CA VAL A 450 12.14 38.32 -12.65
C VAL A 450 11.08 37.92 -11.61
N PRO A 451 9.96 37.26 -11.98
CA PRO A 451 8.95 36.87 -10.99
C PRO A 451 9.46 35.92 -9.91
N PHE A 452 10.40 35.03 -10.24
CA PHE A 452 10.99 34.10 -9.27
C PHE A 452 11.86 34.84 -8.25
N TYR A 453 12.64 35.82 -8.72
CA TYR A 453 13.44 36.66 -7.83
C TYR A 453 12.60 37.57 -6.94
N ALA A 454 11.38 37.94 -7.35
CA ALA A 454 10.50 38.74 -6.52
C ALA A 454 10.04 37.97 -5.27
N VAL A 455 9.79 36.66 -5.40
CA VAL A 455 9.34 35.79 -4.29
C VAL A 455 10.50 35.18 -3.49
N GLY A 456 11.66 35.01 -4.12
CA GLY A 456 12.87 34.48 -3.48
C GLY A 456 12.93 32.94 -3.39
N PRO A 457 14.10 32.40 -3.04
CA PRO A 457 14.37 30.96 -3.13
C PRO A 457 13.60 30.14 -2.10
N VAL A 458 13.26 30.70 -0.94
CA VAL A 458 12.52 29.98 0.11
C VAL A 458 11.11 29.62 -0.36
N PHE A 459 10.36 30.59 -0.90
CA PHE A 459 9.00 30.37 -1.39
C PHE A 459 8.94 29.53 -2.66
N ASP A 460 9.92 29.66 -3.55
CA ASP A 460 9.89 28.93 -4.82
C ASP A 460 10.38 27.49 -4.70
N VAL A 461 11.54 27.26 -4.05
CA VAL A 461 12.22 25.96 -4.03
C VAL A 461 12.60 25.47 -2.63
N GLY A 462 12.79 26.36 -1.65
CA GLY A 462 12.98 25.98 -0.25
C GLY A 462 11.76 25.26 0.35
N VAL A 463 10.58 25.50 -0.21
CA VAL A 463 9.31 24.85 0.17
C VAL A 463 9.37 23.31 0.08
N TYR A 464 10.16 22.74 -0.84
CA TYR A 464 10.23 21.28 -1.03
C TYR A 464 10.88 20.55 0.17
N PRO A 465 12.13 20.85 0.56
CA PRO A 465 12.71 20.25 1.75
C PRO A 465 11.97 20.67 3.03
N LEU A 466 11.36 21.86 3.08
CA LEU A 466 10.53 22.25 4.23
C LEU A 466 9.32 21.34 4.40
N ALA A 467 8.58 21.06 3.32
CA ALA A 467 7.44 20.15 3.36
C ALA A 467 7.88 18.73 3.77
N LEU A 468 9.01 18.26 3.26
CA LEU A 468 9.58 16.95 3.62
C LEU A 468 9.94 16.89 5.12
N LEU A 469 10.76 17.82 5.60
CA LEU A 469 11.24 17.83 6.99
C LEU A 469 10.08 17.96 7.98
N THR A 470 9.12 18.83 7.69
CA THR A 470 7.93 18.99 8.55
C THR A 470 7.01 17.78 8.49
N ALA A 471 6.86 17.11 7.34
CA ALA A 471 6.12 15.85 7.28
C ALA A 471 6.77 14.77 8.16
N TRP A 472 8.11 14.66 8.16
CA TRP A 472 8.80 13.57 8.85
C TRP A 472 8.98 13.80 10.35
N PHE A 473 9.17 15.05 10.76
CA PHE A 473 9.58 15.40 12.13
C PHE A 473 8.57 16.29 12.85
N GLY A 474 7.44 16.60 12.21
CA GLY A 474 6.39 17.42 12.77
C GLY A 474 6.70 18.92 12.74
N PRO A 475 6.04 19.72 13.60
CA PRO A 475 6.08 21.17 13.51
C PRO A 475 7.40 21.78 13.97
N VAL A 476 7.81 22.82 13.26
CA VAL A 476 8.86 23.77 13.66
C VAL A 476 8.33 24.64 14.80
N ALA A 477 9.12 24.76 15.86
CA ALA A 477 8.83 25.61 17.02
C ALA A 477 9.45 27.01 16.86
N LYS A 478 10.63 27.09 16.23
CA LYS A 478 11.40 28.32 16.16
C LYS A 478 12.31 28.35 14.94
N VAL A 479 12.48 29.55 14.39
CA VAL A 479 13.32 29.84 13.23
C VAL A 479 14.32 30.94 13.57
N THR A 480 15.57 30.74 13.17
CA THR A 480 16.59 31.80 13.09
C THR A 480 17.15 31.79 11.67
N ALA A 481 17.28 32.94 11.03
CA ALA A 481 17.73 32.99 9.63
C ALA A 481 18.59 34.23 9.33
N GLY A 482 19.47 34.08 8.35
CA GLY A 482 20.26 35.13 7.74
C GLY A 482 20.26 34.98 6.22
N GLY A 483 20.41 36.08 5.51
CA GLY A 483 20.38 36.07 4.05
C GLY A 483 20.64 37.46 3.47
N GLY A 484 20.73 37.52 2.15
CA GLY A 484 20.97 38.76 1.44
C GLY A 484 20.94 38.59 -0.07
N ILE A 485 21.26 39.68 -0.76
CA ILE A 485 21.44 39.71 -2.21
C ILE A 485 22.92 39.51 -2.50
N VAL A 486 23.27 38.39 -3.14
CA VAL A 486 24.64 38.05 -3.53
C VAL A 486 25.03 38.77 -4.81
N LEU A 487 24.17 38.72 -5.83
CA LEU A 487 24.40 39.39 -7.12
C LEU A 487 23.21 40.29 -7.48
N PRO A 488 23.29 41.61 -7.21
CA PRO A 488 22.15 42.51 -7.33
C PRO A 488 21.76 42.80 -8.78
N ASN A 489 22.71 43.00 -9.68
CA ASN A 489 22.44 43.37 -11.07
C ASN A 489 22.62 42.16 -11.98
N ARG A 490 21.57 41.80 -12.71
CA ARG A 490 21.51 40.62 -13.58
C ARG A 490 20.94 41.00 -14.94
N ARG A 491 21.08 40.10 -15.92
CA ARG A 491 20.52 40.28 -17.27
C ARG A 491 19.67 39.08 -17.64
N THR A 492 18.51 39.32 -18.22
CA THR A 492 17.68 38.27 -18.80
C THR A 492 18.40 37.63 -19.99
N LYS A 493 17.86 36.50 -20.49
CA LYS A 493 18.35 35.88 -21.74
C LYS A 493 18.24 36.81 -22.96
N SER A 494 17.29 37.75 -22.96
CA SER A 494 17.15 38.77 -23.99
C SER A 494 18.09 39.98 -23.81
N GLY A 495 18.92 39.98 -22.76
CA GLY A 495 19.92 41.03 -22.48
C GLY A 495 19.39 42.20 -21.65
N GLU A 496 18.12 42.20 -21.27
CA GLU A 496 17.50 43.23 -20.44
C GLU A 496 18.07 43.19 -19.01
N SER A 497 18.51 44.34 -18.50
CA SER A 497 19.04 44.45 -17.15
C SER A 497 17.91 44.55 -16.12
N PHE A 498 18.08 43.88 -14.99
CA PHE A 498 17.20 44.03 -13.83
C PHE A 498 18.00 43.97 -12.53
N THR A 499 17.45 44.56 -11.47
CA THR A 499 18.07 44.61 -10.13
C THR A 499 17.19 43.88 -9.12
N LEU A 500 17.82 42.99 -8.35
CA LEU A 500 17.14 42.23 -7.29
C LEU A 500 16.75 43.14 -6.13
N LYS A 501 15.60 42.85 -5.52
CA LYS A 501 15.08 43.55 -4.33
C LYS A 501 14.78 42.62 -3.15
N THR A 502 14.83 41.32 -3.38
CA THR A 502 14.57 40.26 -2.41
C THR A 502 15.83 39.41 -2.31
N GLU A 503 16.08 38.79 -1.15
CA GLU A 503 17.23 37.91 -0.94
C GLU A 503 17.24 36.76 -1.95
N ASP A 504 18.39 36.55 -2.59
CA ASP A 504 18.63 35.43 -3.51
C ASP A 504 19.47 34.32 -2.88
N TRP A 505 19.90 34.51 -1.63
CA TRP A 505 20.60 33.52 -0.82
C TRP A 505 20.18 33.64 0.64
N ILE A 506 19.72 32.52 1.22
CA ILE A 506 19.22 32.43 2.59
C ILE A 506 19.76 31.16 3.25
N VAL A 507 20.13 31.25 4.53
CA VAL A 507 20.34 30.14 5.45
C VAL A 507 19.44 30.28 6.67
N ALA A 508 18.76 29.20 7.05
CA ALA A 508 17.87 29.14 8.19
C ALA A 508 18.19 27.93 9.08
N VAL A 509 18.13 28.14 10.40
CA VAL A 509 18.11 27.10 11.42
C VAL A 509 16.66 26.95 11.89
N LEU A 510 16.14 25.73 11.79
CA LEU A 510 14.80 25.33 12.18
C LEU A 510 14.91 24.46 13.43
N GLU A 511 14.26 24.85 14.52
CA GLU A 511 14.17 24.06 15.74
C GLU A 511 12.78 23.42 15.80
N PHE A 512 12.70 22.09 15.72
CA PHE A 512 11.44 21.33 15.74
C PHE A 512 10.98 21.08 17.18
N ARG A 513 9.67 20.93 17.37
CA ARG A 513 9.09 20.65 18.69
C ARG A 513 9.54 19.31 19.28
N ASN A 514 9.87 18.34 18.43
CA ASN A 514 10.40 17.04 18.85
C ASN A 514 11.89 17.07 19.22
N GLY A 515 12.55 18.23 19.11
CA GLY A 515 13.97 18.41 19.45
C GLY A 515 14.95 18.28 18.27
N LEU A 516 14.50 17.91 17.07
CA LEU A 516 15.33 17.94 15.86
C LEU A 516 15.74 19.39 15.54
N ARG A 517 16.98 19.58 15.07
CA ARG A 517 17.44 20.85 14.49
C ARG A 517 17.76 20.65 13.02
N ALA A 518 17.25 21.52 12.14
CA ALA A 518 17.57 21.46 10.73
C ALA A 518 18.24 22.74 10.24
N ARG A 519 19.22 22.61 9.34
CA ARG A 519 19.71 23.72 8.52
C ARG A 519 19.10 23.63 7.13
N LEU A 520 18.44 24.70 6.70
CA LEU A 520 18.03 24.90 5.31
C LEU A 520 18.90 25.99 4.69
N THR A 521 19.58 25.67 3.58
CA THR A 521 20.18 26.68 2.71
C THR A 521 19.40 26.72 1.40
N ALA A 522 18.92 27.89 0.98
CA ALA A 522 18.19 28.06 -0.28
C ALA A 522 18.69 29.28 -1.05
N ASN A 523 19.06 29.09 -2.32
CA ASN A 523 19.59 30.17 -3.14
C ASN A 523 19.42 30.01 -4.66
N PHE A 524 19.52 31.14 -5.35
CA PHE A 524 19.50 31.30 -6.82
C PHE A 524 20.85 31.77 -7.38
N TYR A 525 21.95 31.33 -6.76
CA TYR A 525 23.30 31.72 -7.17
C TYR A 525 24.16 30.51 -7.52
N VAL A 526 24.24 29.56 -6.60
CA VAL A 526 25.01 28.32 -6.75
C VAL A 526 24.27 27.38 -7.69
N GLY A 527 24.98 26.86 -8.68
CA GLY A 527 24.50 25.91 -9.67
C GLY A 527 25.62 24.97 -10.10
N ASP A 528 25.47 24.34 -11.26
CA ASP A 528 26.50 23.43 -11.78
C ASP A 528 27.88 24.13 -11.89
N PRO A 529 28.99 23.45 -11.55
CA PRO A 529 29.13 22.01 -11.27
C PRO A 529 29.01 21.62 -9.78
N ALA A 530 28.31 22.39 -8.95
CA ALA A 530 28.14 22.04 -7.52
C ALA A 530 27.49 20.65 -7.35
N PRO A 531 28.07 19.74 -6.54
CA PRO A 531 27.68 18.33 -6.53
C PRO A 531 26.42 17.99 -5.71
N ASN A 532 25.90 18.91 -4.89
CA ASN A 532 24.84 18.61 -3.91
C ASN A 532 23.64 19.57 -3.97
N ARG A 533 23.16 19.86 -5.18
CA ARG A 533 22.16 20.92 -5.41
C ARG A 533 20.79 20.66 -4.80
N ALA A 534 20.46 19.39 -4.57
CA ALA A 534 19.21 18.94 -3.97
C ALA A 534 19.42 18.12 -2.69
N GLY A 535 20.54 18.31 -2.01
CA GLY A 535 20.98 17.45 -0.91
C GLY A 535 20.06 17.45 0.29
N LEU A 536 19.86 16.26 0.86
CA LEU A 536 19.22 16.03 2.14
C LEU A 536 20.02 15.02 2.96
N GLU A 537 20.46 15.43 4.15
CA GLU A 537 21.15 14.57 5.12
C GLU A 537 20.43 14.58 6.46
N ILE A 538 20.33 13.41 7.10
CA ILE A 538 19.72 13.24 8.42
C ILE A 538 20.67 12.43 9.29
N HIS A 539 21.03 13.00 10.43
CA HIS A 539 21.99 12.44 11.38
C HIS A 539 21.29 12.12 12.69
N GLY A 540 21.45 10.88 13.15
CA GLY A 540 20.99 10.43 14.45
C GLY A 540 22.12 9.85 15.28
N ASP A 541 21.78 9.37 16.48
CA ASP A 541 22.75 8.89 17.47
C ASP A 541 23.60 7.70 16.97
N GLU A 542 23.07 6.88 16.05
CA GLU A 542 23.70 5.63 15.61
C GLU A 542 24.12 5.63 14.14
N GLY A 543 23.75 6.68 13.38
CA GLY A 543 24.02 6.70 11.95
C GLY A 543 23.54 7.94 11.23
N SER A 544 23.64 7.89 9.90
CA SER A 544 23.24 8.98 9.03
C SER A 544 22.63 8.45 7.73
N ILE A 545 21.67 9.20 7.20
CA ILE A 545 21.04 8.98 5.90
C ILE A 545 21.38 10.16 5.00
N ALA A 546 21.74 9.89 3.74
CA ALA A 546 21.91 10.90 2.71
C ALA A 546 21.08 10.55 1.47
N THR A 547 20.32 11.53 0.98
CA THR A 547 19.47 11.42 -0.23
C THR A 547 19.20 12.82 -0.80
N GLU A 548 18.16 12.97 -1.62
CA GLU A 548 17.72 14.26 -2.16
C GLU A 548 16.27 14.56 -1.75
N TRP A 549 15.90 15.85 -1.71
CA TRP A 549 14.54 16.28 -1.34
C TRP A 549 13.52 16.27 -2.49
N PHE A 550 13.98 16.05 -3.73
CA PHE A 550 13.14 16.16 -4.92
C PHE A 550 12.87 14.83 -5.62
N ALA A 551 13.91 14.22 -6.18
CA ALA A 551 13.74 13.16 -7.15
C ALA A 551 13.39 11.84 -6.47
N ALA A 552 12.30 11.21 -6.91
CA ALA A 552 11.90 9.90 -6.43
C ALA A 552 12.90 8.78 -6.81
N THR A 553 13.75 9.04 -7.81
CA THR A 553 14.85 8.20 -8.29
C THR A 553 16.15 8.39 -7.53
N ALA A 554 16.23 9.37 -6.61
CA ALA A 554 17.45 9.72 -5.92
C ALA A 554 18.03 8.51 -5.15
N PRO A 555 19.37 8.34 -5.14
CA PRO A 555 19.97 7.31 -4.31
C PRO A 555 19.70 7.61 -2.83
N VAL A 556 19.28 6.59 -2.09
CA VAL A 556 19.26 6.62 -0.63
C VAL A 556 20.51 5.94 -0.14
N LYS A 557 21.26 6.60 0.76
CA LYS A 557 22.48 6.09 1.35
C LYS A 557 22.34 6.06 2.87
N LEU A 558 22.87 5.03 3.50
CA LEU A 558 22.89 4.83 4.95
C LEU A 558 24.34 4.59 5.39
N GLY A 559 24.73 5.13 6.54
CA GLY A 559 26.02 4.87 7.18
C GLY A 559 25.85 4.82 8.69
N ALA A 560 26.56 3.91 9.36
CA ALA A 560 26.66 3.91 10.81
C ALA A 560 27.48 5.12 11.30
N ALA A 561 27.34 5.48 12.58
CA ALA A 561 28.12 6.57 13.17
C ALA A 561 29.64 6.31 13.00
N GLY A 562 30.34 7.27 12.36
CA GLY A 562 31.77 7.15 12.05
C GLY A 562 32.12 6.22 10.87
N GLY A 563 31.12 5.58 10.25
CA GLY A 563 31.31 4.69 9.10
C GLY A 563 31.12 5.38 7.74
N SER A 564 31.29 4.61 6.66
CA SER A 564 31.04 5.07 5.29
C SER A 564 29.58 4.85 4.87
N TYR A 565 29.10 5.69 3.95
CA TYR A 565 27.80 5.52 3.32
C TYR A 565 27.81 4.34 2.34
N HIS A 566 26.77 3.52 2.40
CA HIS A 566 26.43 2.53 1.38
C HIS A 566 25.03 2.79 0.83
N ARG A 567 24.79 2.39 -0.43
CA ARG A 567 23.48 2.57 -1.07
C ARG A 567 22.48 1.58 -0.50
N VAL A 568 21.28 2.07 -0.20
CA VAL A 568 20.14 1.27 0.24
C VAL A 568 19.25 0.95 -0.96
N ARG A 569 18.73 -0.27 -1.01
CA ARG A 569 17.71 -0.66 -1.99
C ARG A 569 16.39 0.07 -1.65
N PRO A 570 15.78 0.81 -2.59
CA PRO A 570 14.47 1.41 -2.37
C PRO A 570 13.42 0.37 -1.97
N VAL A 571 12.46 0.75 -1.11
CA VAL A 571 11.34 -0.13 -0.70
C VAL A 571 10.57 -0.64 -1.92
N ARG A 572 10.41 0.22 -2.92
CA ARG A 572 9.95 -0.16 -4.26
C ARG A 572 10.71 0.64 -5.33
N PRO A 573 10.79 0.13 -6.58
CA PRO A 573 11.34 0.90 -7.70
C PRO A 573 10.54 2.19 -7.95
N SER A 574 11.23 3.24 -8.39
CA SER A 574 10.58 4.48 -8.87
C SER A 574 9.65 4.18 -10.03
N ALA A 575 8.47 4.81 -10.04
CA ALA A 575 7.49 4.68 -11.13
C ALA A 575 7.95 5.32 -12.45
N GLY A 576 9.01 6.11 -12.43
CA GLY A 576 9.61 6.69 -13.63
C GLY A 576 11.10 6.96 -13.46
N GLU A 577 11.66 7.70 -14.41
CA GLU A 577 13.11 7.77 -14.64
C GLU A 577 13.62 9.22 -14.72
N GLY A 578 14.93 9.38 -14.52
CA GLY A 578 15.63 10.66 -14.66
C GLY A 578 15.88 11.38 -13.33
N PRO A 579 16.76 12.39 -13.35
CA PRO A 579 17.28 13.05 -12.14
C PRO A 579 16.31 14.03 -11.47
N TRP A 580 15.15 14.30 -12.09
CA TRP A 580 14.11 15.19 -11.57
C TRP A 580 12.72 14.55 -11.65
N TRP A 581 12.66 13.21 -11.58
CA TRP A 581 11.39 12.50 -11.65
C TRP A 581 10.57 12.72 -10.38
N CYS A 582 9.30 13.10 -10.56
CA CYS A 582 8.29 13.22 -9.52
C CYS A 582 6.92 12.85 -10.09
N ASP A 583 6.17 12.04 -9.35
CA ASP A 583 4.75 11.81 -9.64
C ASP A 583 3.92 13.01 -9.17
N TRP A 584 3.71 13.97 -10.06
CA TRP A 584 2.90 15.17 -9.80
C TRP A 584 1.43 14.84 -9.52
N GLY A 585 0.95 13.67 -9.93
CA GLY A 585 -0.41 13.19 -9.67
C GLY A 585 -0.59 12.64 -8.25
N ALA A 586 0.50 12.37 -7.52
CA ALA A 586 0.46 11.70 -6.21
C ALA A 586 -0.42 12.45 -5.20
N GLY A 587 -0.35 13.77 -5.14
CA GLY A 587 -1.18 14.55 -4.22
C GLY A 587 -2.68 14.44 -4.50
N VAL A 588 -3.05 14.36 -5.78
CA VAL A 588 -4.45 14.17 -6.22
C VAL A 588 -4.90 12.74 -5.97
N LEU A 589 -4.02 11.75 -6.16
CA LEU A 589 -4.29 10.35 -5.83
C LEU A 589 -4.54 10.17 -4.33
N GLU A 590 -3.73 10.79 -3.48
CA GLU A 590 -3.92 10.76 -2.03
C GLU A 590 -5.19 11.51 -1.60
N LEU A 591 -5.55 12.59 -2.29
CA LEU A 591 -6.84 13.25 -2.10
C LEU A 591 -8.02 12.31 -2.44
N TRP A 592 -7.94 11.57 -3.55
CA TRP A 592 -8.93 10.53 -3.89
C TRP A 592 -9.04 9.49 -2.78
N ARG A 593 -7.91 8.96 -2.26
CA ARG A 593 -7.94 7.99 -1.14
C ARG A 593 -8.63 8.58 0.08
N GLY A 594 -8.26 9.79 0.48
CA GLY A 594 -8.84 10.47 1.64
C GLY A 594 -10.35 10.69 1.49
N LEU A 595 -10.83 10.96 0.28
CA LEU A 595 -12.26 11.14 -0.01
C LEU A 595 -13.03 9.81 -0.05
N ARG A 596 -12.48 8.78 -0.70
CA ARG A 596 -13.19 7.50 -0.91
C ARG A 596 -13.19 6.61 0.32
N PHE A 597 -12.14 6.68 1.13
CA PHE A 597 -12.01 5.85 2.34
C PHE A 597 -12.23 6.64 3.63
N ASN A 598 -12.55 7.94 3.52
CA ASN A 598 -12.71 8.86 4.65
C ASN A 598 -11.52 8.85 5.63
N GLN A 599 -10.31 8.84 5.08
CA GLN A 599 -9.06 8.82 5.85
C GLN A 599 -8.34 10.18 5.76
N PRO A 600 -7.47 10.52 6.73
CA PRO A 600 -6.50 11.60 6.54
C PRO A 600 -5.65 11.33 5.29
N HIS A 601 -5.39 12.36 4.50
CA HIS A 601 -4.45 12.26 3.37
C HIS A 601 -3.15 13.01 3.74
N PRO A 602 -1.98 12.50 3.30
CA PRO A 602 -0.68 13.03 3.68
C PRO A 602 -0.44 14.49 3.28
N THR A 603 -1.10 14.96 2.22
CA THR A 603 -0.90 16.29 1.60
C THR A 603 -1.83 17.37 2.16
N GLY A 604 -2.23 17.26 3.44
CA GLY A 604 -3.26 18.10 4.05
C GLY A 604 -2.94 19.59 4.10
N GLY A 605 -3.96 20.43 3.94
CA GLY A 605 -3.82 21.90 3.96
C GLY A 605 -3.24 22.46 5.26
N ALA A 606 -3.49 21.82 6.41
CA ALA A 606 -2.90 22.24 7.69
C ALA A 606 -1.37 22.12 7.69
N HIS A 607 -0.82 21.04 7.13
CA HIS A 607 0.62 20.86 6.96
C HIS A 607 1.18 21.93 6.02
N ALA A 608 0.52 22.16 4.88
CA ALA A 608 0.94 23.21 3.95
C ALA A 608 0.88 24.63 4.54
N ALA A 609 -0.11 24.92 5.40
CA ALA A 609 -0.20 26.19 6.10
C ALA A 609 0.93 26.37 7.13
N HIS A 610 1.35 25.31 7.80
CA HIS A 610 2.54 25.35 8.67
C HIS A 610 3.81 25.61 7.84
N VAL A 611 3.96 24.98 6.67
CA VAL A 611 5.09 25.27 5.77
C VAL A 611 5.12 26.75 5.36
N VAL A 612 3.97 27.35 5.07
CA VAL A 612 3.87 28.81 4.80
C VAL A 612 4.29 29.65 6.01
N ASP A 613 3.88 29.28 7.23
CA ASP A 613 4.31 29.96 8.47
C ASP A 613 5.83 29.90 8.68
N VAL A 614 6.45 28.75 8.36
CA VAL A 614 7.92 28.61 8.39
C VAL A 614 8.58 29.54 7.38
N MET A 615 8.11 29.56 6.12
CA MET A 615 8.68 30.42 5.07
C MET A 615 8.56 31.91 5.43
N GLU A 616 7.38 32.35 5.90
CA GLU A 616 7.17 33.72 6.36
C GLU A 616 8.07 34.05 7.56
N SER A 617 8.22 33.11 8.51
CA SER A 617 9.05 33.27 9.70
C SER A 617 10.55 33.37 9.36
N VAL A 618 11.02 32.70 8.32
CA VAL A 618 12.39 32.84 7.80
C VAL A 618 12.66 34.28 7.37
N HIS A 619 11.82 34.85 6.51
CA HIS A 619 11.99 36.25 6.07
C HIS A 619 11.81 37.24 7.22
N ARG A 620 10.89 36.95 8.15
CA ARG A 620 10.70 37.77 9.35
C ARG A 620 11.92 37.76 10.26
N ALA A 621 12.57 36.60 10.45
CA ALA A 621 13.79 36.49 11.25
C ALA A 621 14.94 37.29 10.64
N ILE A 622 15.08 37.29 9.30
CA ILE A 622 16.06 38.12 8.59
C ILE A 622 15.74 39.61 8.80
N ARG A 623 14.51 40.04 8.54
CA ARG A 623 14.13 41.46 8.64
C ARG A 623 14.25 42.00 10.07
N GLU A 624 13.86 41.22 11.06
CA GLU A 624 13.84 41.62 12.48
C GLU A 624 15.17 41.30 13.20
N GLN A 625 16.12 40.62 12.53
CA GLN A 625 17.42 40.23 13.08
C GLN A 625 17.32 39.48 14.42
N ARG A 626 16.35 38.57 14.53
CA ARG A 626 16.07 37.81 15.76
C ARG A 626 15.38 36.48 15.45
N ALA A 627 15.38 35.58 16.42
CA ALA A 627 14.59 34.36 16.33
C ALA A 627 13.08 34.65 16.33
N VAL A 628 12.33 33.84 15.59
CA VAL A 628 10.87 33.87 15.48
C VAL A 628 10.31 32.56 15.98
N GLU A 629 9.39 32.62 16.93
CA GLU A 629 8.65 31.46 17.45
C GLU A 629 7.37 31.21 16.63
N LEU A 630 7.05 29.94 16.42
CA LEU A 630 5.91 29.48 15.66
C LEU A 630 4.96 28.70 16.55
N THR A 631 3.66 28.95 16.38
CA THR A 631 2.59 28.28 17.13
C THR A 631 1.71 27.40 16.26
N SER A 632 1.86 27.44 14.93
CA SER A 632 1.09 26.61 14.02
C SER A 632 1.38 25.11 14.23
N GLU A 633 0.34 24.31 14.09
CA GLU A 633 0.36 22.85 14.27
C GLU A 633 -0.42 22.17 13.13
N PHE A 634 -0.16 20.89 12.94
CA PHE A 634 -0.87 20.05 11.98
C PHE A 634 -0.82 18.59 12.45
N PRO A 635 -1.83 17.76 12.09
CA PRO A 635 -1.76 16.32 12.29
C PRO A 635 -0.58 15.75 11.52
N ALA A 636 0.24 14.92 12.18
CA ALA A 636 1.37 14.26 11.53
C ALA A 636 0.85 13.44 10.32
N PRO A 637 1.43 13.64 9.12
CA PRO A 637 1.09 12.81 7.97
C PRO A 637 1.47 11.35 8.22
N GLU A 638 0.67 10.44 7.69
CA GLU A 638 1.00 9.02 7.66
C GLU A 638 1.91 8.72 6.45
N PRO A 639 2.87 7.78 6.57
CA PRO A 639 3.58 7.26 5.41
C PRO A 639 2.63 6.51 4.47
N LEU A 640 3.02 6.42 3.20
CA LEU A 640 2.24 5.68 2.21
C LEU A 640 2.17 4.20 2.61
N THR A 641 1.05 3.54 2.30
CA THR A 641 0.77 2.16 2.77
C THR A 641 1.88 1.17 2.43
N TRP A 642 2.49 1.28 1.25
CA TRP A 642 3.58 0.42 0.80
C TRP A 642 4.93 0.74 1.46
N ALA A 643 5.04 1.90 2.12
CA ALA A 643 6.24 2.41 2.74
C ALA A 643 6.20 2.32 4.27
N LYS A 644 5.13 1.78 4.87
CA LYS A 644 4.93 1.76 6.32
C LYS A 644 6.10 1.13 7.07
#